data_AF-A0A0W0VE79-F1
#
_entry.id   AF-A0A0W0VE79-F1
#
_cell.length_a   1.000
_cell.length_b   1.000
_cell.length_c   1.000
_cell.angle_alpha   90.00
_cell.angle_beta   90.00
_cell.angle_gamma   90.00
#
_symmetry.space_group_name_H-M   'P 1'
#
loop_
_entity.id
_entity.type
_entity.pdbx_description
1 polymer ?
#
loop_
_entity_poly.entity_id
_entity_poly.type
_entity_poly.pdbx_seq_one_letter_code
_entity_poly.pdbx_strand_id
1 'polypeptide(L)'
;MNNSIIFFTDPGKDGDDLIATLHLLMQAKVSALLPIDTEIILVTTDEIPCDEKAVQKPNAKFGLRALYLHKQIEQLKTQFKLPTEAYPRIIAGPKTSHYHFNEVQQTFYDETSKSEAFYPNREMQDYFGSININPAFAELPSPDNASQWLEPLLSITRDGARLINISSFDALSELLELIPVKERPNLKIVTMGLNKPYSATEYVEQTKELKTLAYNERSTEVEKAFSVISTLSQIPSTFHVLSGTTRNLPKFDQNSWFSNLDVMARAYALYAGELAEPLLSSITSFLKQSKYKSFWPHDAVATLSTLLADGHFNSLNLPQLCPEMLFTSIESIPANQVRMRVVQEDTAVLIDASVPEQAHDKTIGTEDQQFTYGKELDVVFFTSLLNVLAIEALSEDKQPKLLADYKSILSLKAELFDLKKEVAPDVTRVQGVELEIQQKWNLLCLKELQQQLALQTQNELSSDRSYVLGSQANHYSLAKFTPQQANFLISLLEVLIKWAENGQPLEEIHFKWLKDFAEYMQAMQVTPAEYLLPEFNEALTKSKEDKKPLATFLFHCFRSSLMPNERARELLKQNGQLGLEFKRTGNSLMYAQSTLLGNLTSAFPKGQSGMSDDYKAMLGLSNHNPKQKMAFMLHLALHDAGKGDVIKKAVKADKDGNFLIRIDKNFFKVTENKELIAETSEEEFNKANGFVDHDEALVVYALCGSTHYHCSPTEFLLFGGPAPEDFDKEILSLCDQLLTLCDEINIAQTIQGEIPFEGIKRGLDLFFEAYHSDPKLADLVFAHHCYDIFGAAPLDSSVSITGNSPEIHLKIDLLYQTLKEVAQQVAPAEASVTAFKLYRAKLSQAIPEILRTEDRAGTPAVLALTRIAQTLRCHLFKTEVDEKGNRFISSQGSYDKRTAFFVEATNMAFARLCPTTQSQLIHFLNRNEGHKSAAAAMIIYAPKLFLTATTGGEFVKDPSDKEVIDPKDKRIVAECLVPMLELYHDLYALTAKRSKVYGEIEINNLTLIVEKMFGWYQQVDLKQKRQFASLLLHLQVNNLDASFCANLQDIKGKEPQVQFEALAMQIKAMKLPFRISCGRLESTRADQIVQAIHLESTKTKKQQELLKQINKANLTIEEFIDLYEQVRTVEALNSHRNPNFDRFFGIKNTSTWIDTLELFRNKARERLFMEVDLEPDFSAKISMLEQAKELKLFSEHRNNFWGTWRETTSLQLIDKKIATLKNHALNI
;
A
#
# COMPACT_ATOMS: atom_id res chain seq x y z
N MET A 1 -4.68 1.53 63.04
CA MET A 1 -3.69 0.49 62.69
C MET A 1 -2.69 1.17 61.79
N ASN A 2 -1.40 1.13 62.11
CA ASN A 2 -0.37 1.72 61.27
C ASN A 2 -0.15 0.81 60.05
N ASN A 3 -0.72 1.17 58.90
CA ASN A 3 -0.46 0.45 57.66
C ASN A 3 0.95 0.85 57.18
N SER A 4 1.91 -0.05 57.35
CA SER A 4 3.27 0.12 56.83
C SER A 4 3.44 -0.71 55.56
N ILE A 5 4.05 -0.12 54.53
CA ILE A 5 4.32 -0.78 53.25
C ILE A 5 5.83 -0.87 53.07
N ILE A 6 6.34 -2.10 52.91
CA ILE A 6 7.77 -2.39 52.80
C ILE A 6 8.04 -2.93 51.40
N PHE A 7 8.85 -2.22 50.63
CA PHE A 7 9.30 -2.61 49.31
C PHE A 7 10.71 -3.20 49.40
N PHE A 8 10.88 -4.46 48.97
CA PHE A 8 12.17 -5.07 48.69
C PHE A 8 12.47 -4.89 47.21
N THR A 9 13.46 -4.04 46.90
CA THR A 9 13.78 -3.63 45.53
C THR A 9 14.51 -4.73 44.74
N ASP A 10 14.51 -4.68 43.41
CA ASP A 10 15.20 -5.69 42.57
C ASP A 10 16.74 -5.61 42.70
N PRO A 11 17.44 -6.71 43.04
CA PRO A 11 18.89 -6.74 43.15
C PRO A 11 19.61 -6.75 41.78
N GLY A 12 18.98 -7.24 40.71
CA GLY A 12 19.68 -7.73 39.51
C GLY A 12 19.31 -7.15 38.14
N LYS A 13 18.63 -6.01 38.03
CA LYS A 13 18.27 -5.42 36.70
C LYS A 13 19.12 -4.23 36.28
N ASP A 14 19.32 -4.13 34.96
CA ASP A 14 19.73 -2.93 34.22
C ASP A 14 18.81 -1.78 34.69
N GLY A 15 19.36 -0.82 35.44
CA GLY A 15 18.64 -0.04 36.45
C GLY A 15 17.52 0.91 36.02
N ASP A 16 16.85 1.41 37.07
CA ASP A 16 15.87 2.52 37.19
C ASP A 16 14.39 2.18 37.43
N ASP A 17 13.98 0.90 37.54
CA ASP A 17 12.59 0.57 37.90
C ASP A 17 12.18 1.13 39.30
N LEU A 18 13.15 1.38 40.20
CA LEU A 18 12.94 1.93 41.55
C LEU A 18 12.35 3.35 41.55
N ILE A 19 12.66 4.12 40.50
CA ILE A 19 12.17 5.48 40.32
C ILE A 19 10.65 5.45 40.10
N ALA A 20 10.16 4.45 39.37
CA ALA A 20 8.73 4.26 39.13
C ALA A 20 7.98 4.05 40.46
N THR A 21 8.52 3.20 41.34
CA THR A 21 7.99 2.98 42.69
C THR A 21 7.91 4.29 43.45
N LEU A 22 9.02 5.03 43.54
CA LEU A 22 9.07 6.32 44.23
C LEU A 22 8.05 7.32 43.65
N HIS A 23 8.02 7.48 42.33
CA HIS A 23 7.13 8.43 41.65
C HIS A 23 5.65 8.12 41.89
N LEU A 24 5.25 6.86 41.73
CA LEU A 24 3.85 6.43 41.92
C LEU A 24 3.40 6.59 43.37
N LEU A 25 4.27 6.26 44.34
CA LEU A 25 3.99 6.46 45.75
C LEU A 25 3.83 7.94 46.09
N MET A 26 4.72 8.80 45.59
CA MET A 26 4.62 10.24 45.81
C MET A 26 3.35 10.80 45.17
N GLN A 27 3.00 10.40 43.94
CA GLN A 27 1.73 10.78 43.29
C GLN A 27 0.51 10.31 44.09
N ALA A 28 0.53 9.08 44.61
CA ALA A 28 -0.54 8.54 45.45
C ALA A 28 -0.69 9.30 46.78
N LYS A 29 0.41 9.77 47.38
CA LYS A 29 0.41 10.61 48.58
C LYS A 29 -0.13 12.00 48.30
N VAL A 30 0.31 12.63 47.21
CA VAL A 30 -0.13 13.97 46.79
C VAL A 30 -1.62 13.97 46.42
N SER A 31 -2.08 12.94 45.70
CA SER A 31 -3.50 12.78 45.34
C SER A 31 -4.39 12.32 46.50
N ALA A 32 -3.84 12.15 47.71
CA ALA A 32 -4.53 11.61 48.89
C ALA A 32 -5.12 10.19 48.73
N LEU A 33 -4.73 9.46 47.67
CA LEU A 33 -5.06 8.04 47.52
C LEU A 33 -4.45 7.21 48.66
N LEU A 34 -3.23 7.55 49.05
CA LEU A 34 -2.59 7.05 50.27
C LEU A 34 -2.58 8.14 51.35
N PRO A 35 -2.97 7.83 52.59
CA PRO A 35 -2.81 8.75 53.71
C PRO A 35 -1.36 9.22 53.87
N ILE A 36 -1.16 10.51 54.16
CA ILE A 36 0.17 11.12 54.28
C ILE A 36 1.05 10.39 55.32
N ASP A 37 0.45 9.89 56.39
CA ASP A 37 1.07 9.18 57.51
C ASP A 37 1.35 7.68 57.28
N THR A 38 0.91 7.10 56.15
CA THR A 38 1.25 5.70 55.80
C THR A 38 2.76 5.53 55.68
N GLU A 39 3.39 4.73 56.55
CA GLU A 39 4.84 4.55 56.54
C GLU A 39 5.26 3.74 55.31
N ILE A 40 6.15 4.31 54.49
CA ILE A 40 6.74 3.63 53.33
C ILE A 40 8.22 3.38 53.59
N ILE A 41 8.64 2.13 53.43
CA ILE A 41 10.04 1.72 53.61
C ILE A 41 10.53 1.08 52.31
N LEU A 42 11.62 1.63 51.77
CA LEU A 42 12.33 1.09 50.61
C LEU A 42 13.60 0.39 51.11
N VAL A 43 13.63 -0.93 50.95
CA VAL A 43 14.77 -1.77 51.32
C VAL A 43 15.56 -2.06 50.05
N THR A 44 16.77 -1.50 49.95
CA THR A 44 17.67 -1.77 48.83
C THR A 44 18.45 -3.06 49.08
N THR A 45 18.45 -3.99 48.14
CA THR A 45 19.14 -5.30 48.28
C THR A 45 20.33 -5.38 47.31
N ASP A 46 21.30 -6.24 47.61
CA ASP A 46 22.50 -6.48 46.77
C ASP A 46 23.33 -5.20 46.51
N GLU A 47 23.54 -4.37 47.53
CA GLU A 47 24.09 -3.02 47.38
C GLU A 47 25.52 -2.97 46.82
N ILE A 48 25.78 -1.99 45.94
CA ILE A 48 27.13 -1.72 45.42
C ILE A 48 27.90 -0.85 46.42
N PRO A 49 29.01 -1.34 47.01
CA PRO A 49 29.80 -0.56 47.96
C PRO A 49 30.43 0.70 47.33
N CYS A 50 30.18 1.85 47.95
CA CYS A 50 30.75 3.14 47.57
C CYS A 50 31.10 4.02 48.78
N ASP A 51 31.97 5.01 48.56
CA ASP A 51 32.30 6.03 49.55
C ASP A 51 31.26 7.15 49.64
N GLU A 52 31.46 8.11 50.53
CA GLU A 52 30.55 9.24 50.75
C GLU A 52 30.37 10.16 49.52
N LYS A 53 31.21 10.02 48.50
CA LYS A 53 31.13 10.74 47.23
C LYS A 53 30.57 9.85 46.10
N ALA A 54 29.95 8.73 46.46
CA ALA A 54 29.42 7.73 45.54
C ALA A 54 30.49 7.09 44.62
N VAL A 55 31.77 7.14 44.99
CA VAL A 55 32.84 6.44 44.25
C VAL A 55 32.88 4.97 44.69
N GLN A 56 32.74 4.06 43.73
CA GLN A 56 32.68 2.62 43.97
C GLN A 56 34.02 2.07 44.51
N LYS A 57 33.99 1.34 45.64
CA LYS A 57 35.18 0.73 46.25
C LYS A 57 34.81 -0.54 47.05
N PRO A 58 35.58 -1.65 46.97
CA PRO A 58 35.24 -2.93 47.62
C PRO A 58 34.92 -2.85 49.12
N ASN A 59 35.74 -2.09 49.85
CA ASN A 59 35.70 -1.99 51.31
C ASN A 59 34.91 -0.78 51.81
N ALA A 60 34.15 -0.12 50.95
CA ALA A 60 33.38 1.03 51.35
C ALA A 60 32.19 0.63 52.23
N LYS A 61 31.66 1.65 52.93
CA LYS A 61 30.63 1.49 53.96
C LYS A 61 29.22 1.87 53.51
N PHE A 62 29.05 2.48 52.33
CA PHE A 62 27.75 2.97 51.88
C PHE A 62 27.27 2.25 50.62
N GLY A 63 25.96 2.11 50.49
CA GLY A 63 25.30 1.55 49.32
C GLY A 63 25.02 2.61 48.25
N LEU A 64 25.47 2.38 47.02
CA LEU A 64 25.27 3.30 45.90
C LEU A 64 23.79 3.48 45.55
N ARG A 65 22.97 2.42 45.67
CA ARG A 65 21.53 2.47 45.31
C ARG A 65 20.76 3.28 46.35
N ALA A 66 21.05 3.07 47.62
CA ALA A 66 20.50 3.86 48.72
C ALA A 66 20.83 5.36 48.58
N LEU A 67 22.08 5.71 48.21
CA LEU A 67 22.43 7.10 47.90
C LEU A 67 21.63 7.65 46.72
N TYR A 68 21.41 6.86 45.67
CA TYR A 68 20.65 7.27 44.48
C TYR A 68 19.19 7.58 44.81
N LEU A 69 18.51 6.67 45.53
CA LEU A 69 17.14 6.90 46.00
C LEU A 69 17.05 8.13 46.89
N HIS A 70 18.04 8.35 47.75
CA HIS A 70 18.08 9.53 48.59
C HIS A 70 18.16 10.82 47.78
N LYS A 71 19.06 10.90 46.78
CA LYS A 71 19.14 12.04 45.85
C LYS A 71 17.78 12.31 45.20
N GLN A 72 17.09 11.29 44.71
CA GLN A 72 15.78 11.46 44.08
C GLN A 72 14.73 11.97 45.09
N ILE A 73 14.69 11.42 46.31
CA ILE A 73 13.81 11.90 47.37
C ILE A 73 14.10 13.37 47.73
N GLU A 74 15.37 13.76 47.87
CA GLU A 74 15.75 15.14 48.15
C GLU A 74 15.35 16.09 47.01
N GLN A 75 15.53 15.69 45.74
CA GLN A 75 15.04 16.45 44.60
C GLN A 75 13.52 16.63 44.66
N LEU A 76 12.76 15.58 45.00
CA LEU A 76 11.31 15.66 45.15
C LEU A 76 10.88 16.49 46.36
N LYS A 77 11.60 16.48 47.48
CA LYS A 77 11.35 17.34 48.65
C LYS A 77 11.44 18.82 48.32
N THR A 78 12.30 19.21 47.37
CA THR A 78 12.37 20.62 46.96
C THR A 78 11.13 21.10 46.21
N GLN A 79 10.35 20.20 45.62
CA GLN A 79 9.19 20.54 44.79
C GLN A 79 7.86 20.21 45.46
N PHE A 80 7.75 19.03 46.07
CA PHE A 80 6.61 18.67 46.91
C PHE A 80 6.76 19.32 48.28
N LYS A 81 5.79 20.12 48.70
CA LYS A 81 5.78 20.74 50.04
C LYS A 81 5.08 19.83 51.05
N LEU A 82 5.44 18.54 51.04
CA LEU A 82 4.89 17.56 51.98
C LEU A 82 5.69 17.53 53.28
N PRO A 83 5.10 17.10 54.40
CA PRO A 83 5.85 16.93 55.64
C PRO A 83 6.88 15.80 55.50
N THR A 84 7.95 15.81 56.31
CA THR A 84 9.11 14.93 56.12
C THR A 84 8.76 13.45 56.25
N GLU A 85 7.82 13.13 57.13
CA GLU A 85 7.25 11.80 57.36
C GLU A 85 6.45 11.24 56.17
N ALA A 86 6.07 12.08 55.19
CA ALA A 86 5.37 11.63 53.99
C ALA A 86 6.29 10.92 52.98
N TYR A 87 7.60 11.16 53.06
CA TYR A 87 8.57 10.64 52.12
C TYR A 87 9.06 9.24 52.54
N PRO A 88 9.38 8.37 51.59
CA PRO A 88 9.86 7.03 51.92
C PRO A 88 11.15 7.03 52.73
N ARG A 89 11.25 6.10 53.69
CA ARG A 89 12.48 5.80 54.42
C ARG A 89 13.29 4.75 53.66
N ILE A 90 14.59 4.94 53.55
CA ILE A 90 15.50 3.98 52.90
C ILE A 90 16.20 3.14 53.96
N ILE A 91 16.32 1.83 53.72
CA ILE A 91 17.15 0.90 54.49
C ILE A 91 18.08 0.20 53.51
N ALA A 92 19.39 0.41 53.69
CA ALA A 92 20.40 -0.28 52.90
C ALA A 92 20.56 -1.73 53.38
N GLY A 93 20.33 -2.68 52.48
CA GLY A 93 20.53 -4.10 52.70
C GLY A 93 21.98 -4.54 52.51
N PRO A 94 22.24 -5.86 52.40
CA PRO A 94 23.58 -6.40 52.38
C PRO A 94 24.34 -6.07 51.08
N LYS A 95 25.68 -6.18 51.14
CA LYS A 95 26.60 -5.99 50.01
C LYS A 95 26.29 -6.95 48.86
N THR A 96 26.63 -6.51 47.65
CA THR A 96 26.40 -7.32 46.46
C THR A 96 27.10 -8.68 46.49
N SER A 97 26.38 -9.73 46.10
CA SER A 97 26.91 -11.07 45.82
C SER A 97 27.09 -11.33 44.31
N HIS A 98 26.54 -10.46 43.46
CA HIS A 98 26.51 -10.64 42.00
C HIS A 98 27.61 -9.89 41.25
N TYR A 99 27.96 -8.70 41.72
CA TYR A 99 28.99 -7.91 41.05
C TYR A 99 30.32 -7.99 41.80
N HIS A 100 31.41 -8.08 41.03
CA HIS A 100 32.77 -8.06 41.58
C HIS A 100 33.49 -6.78 41.17
N PHE A 101 34.31 -6.23 42.06
CA PHE A 101 35.06 -5.03 41.74
C PHE A 101 36.15 -5.34 40.70
N ASN A 102 36.05 -4.73 39.53
CA ASN A 102 37.03 -4.85 38.46
C ASN A 102 38.11 -3.77 38.63
N GLU A 103 39.31 -4.19 38.99
CA GLU A 103 40.45 -3.28 39.22
C GLU A 103 40.89 -2.49 37.97
N VAL A 104 40.62 -3.00 36.76
CA VAL A 104 40.98 -2.31 35.51
C VAL A 104 39.98 -1.20 35.19
N GLN A 105 38.70 -1.48 35.36
CA GLN A 105 37.61 -0.54 35.07
C GLN A 105 37.29 0.39 36.24
N GLN A 106 37.84 0.12 37.44
CA GLN A 106 37.58 0.85 38.69
C GLN A 106 36.07 0.93 39.02
N THR A 107 35.34 -0.15 38.73
CA THR A 107 33.88 -0.25 38.87
C THR A 107 33.50 -1.70 39.20
N PHE A 108 32.32 -1.90 39.77
CA PHE A 108 31.73 -3.21 39.94
C PHE A 108 31.19 -3.75 38.60
N TYR A 109 31.58 -4.97 38.27
CA TYR A 109 31.35 -5.61 36.97
C TYR A 109 30.91 -7.07 37.17
N ASP A 110 29.96 -7.54 36.36
CA ASP A 110 29.59 -8.95 36.28
C ASP A 110 30.22 -9.58 35.04
N GLU A 111 31.08 -10.56 35.25
CA GLU A 111 31.83 -11.25 34.20
C GLU A 111 30.93 -12.09 33.28
N THR A 112 29.81 -12.59 33.81
CA THR A 112 28.90 -13.48 33.08
C THR A 112 28.05 -12.71 32.06
N SER A 113 27.45 -11.61 32.49
CA SER A 113 26.64 -10.71 31.66
C SER A 113 27.46 -9.66 30.91
N LYS A 114 28.75 -9.50 31.27
CA LYS A 114 29.68 -8.51 30.72
C LYS A 114 29.19 -7.06 30.89
N SER A 115 28.53 -6.75 32.00
CA SER A 115 27.99 -5.41 32.29
C SER A 115 28.48 -4.85 33.63
N GLU A 116 28.62 -3.53 33.69
CA GLU A 116 28.84 -2.79 34.93
C GLU A 116 27.54 -2.75 35.78
N ALA A 117 27.68 -2.62 37.09
CA ALA A 117 26.55 -2.35 37.97
C ALA A 117 25.95 -0.97 37.63
N PHE A 118 24.73 -0.96 37.10
CA PHE A 118 24.17 0.20 36.42
C PHE A 118 23.51 1.20 37.39
N TYR A 119 24.17 2.34 37.59
CA TYR A 119 23.64 3.60 38.16
C TYR A 119 24.36 4.76 37.44
N PRO A 120 23.77 5.97 37.31
CA PRO A 120 24.45 7.10 36.69
C PRO A 120 25.59 7.60 37.60
N ASN A 121 26.69 6.83 37.63
CA ASN A 121 27.78 6.94 38.59
C ASN A 121 28.41 8.33 38.53
N ARG A 122 28.54 8.89 37.32
CA ARG A 122 29.02 10.26 37.13
C ARG A 122 28.06 11.31 37.72
N GLU A 123 26.75 11.18 37.48
CA GLU A 123 25.75 12.09 38.06
C GLU A 123 25.76 12.03 39.60
N MET A 124 25.93 10.83 40.15
CA MET A 124 26.02 10.59 41.59
C MET A 124 27.29 11.17 42.19
N GLN A 125 28.44 10.98 41.54
CA GLN A 125 29.71 11.57 41.95
C GLN A 125 29.68 13.10 41.86
N ASP A 126 29.06 13.66 40.82
CA ASP A 126 28.91 15.12 40.66
C ASP A 126 28.00 15.70 41.77
N TYR A 127 26.87 15.04 42.06
CA TYR A 127 25.94 15.46 43.10
C TYR A 127 26.54 15.33 44.50
N PHE A 128 27.01 14.14 44.91
CA PHE A 128 27.59 13.91 46.24
C PHE A 128 28.99 14.50 46.41
N GLY A 129 29.69 14.79 45.32
CA GLY A 129 30.95 15.53 45.34
C GLY A 129 30.79 17.03 45.59
N SER A 130 29.59 17.60 45.35
CA SER A 130 29.29 19.03 45.51
C SER A 130 28.52 19.39 46.79
N ILE A 131 28.05 18.40 47.54
CA ILE A 131 27.28 18.57 48.78
C ILE A 131 27.94 17.79 49.93
N ASN A 132 27.71 18.23 51.18
CA ASN A 132 28.24 17.56 52.36
C ASN A 132 27.07 17.03 53.22
N ILE A 133 26.70 15.76 53.02
CA ILE A 133 25.60 15.07 53.70
C ILE A 133 26.16 13.91 54.52
N ASN A 134 25.56 13.61 55.67
CA ASN A 134 25.87 12.40 56.44
C ASN A 134 25.16 11.18 55.82
N PRO A 135 25.87 10.22 55.22
CA PRO A 135 25.29 9.08 54.49
C PRO A 135 24.84 7.92 55.40
N ALA A 136 24.59 8.15 56.70
CA ALA A 136 24.21 7.09 57.65
C ALA A 136 22.96 6.28 57.24
N PHE A 137 22.05 6.86 56.44
CA PHE A 137 20.88 6.16 55.89
C PHE A 137 21.23 5.11 54.81
N ALA A 138 22.43 5.19 54.24
CA ALA A 138 22.95 4.30 53.21
C ALA A 138 24.03 3.36 53.76
N GLU A 139 24.24 3.31 55.09
CA GLU A 139 25.28 2.48 55.70
C GLU A 139 24.95 0.99 55.53
N LEU A 140 25.92 0.24 55.02
CA LEU A 140 25.81 -1.19 54.78
C LEU A 140 25.98 -1.97 56.08
N PRO A 141 25.30 -3.11 56.25
CA PRO A 141 25.47 -3.95 57.43
C PRO A 141 26.94 -4.41 57.56
N SER A 142 27.42 -4.44 58.80
CA SER A 142 28.78 -4.91 59.08
C SER A 142 28.94 -6.39 58.69
N PRO A 143 30.11 -6.82 58.17
CA PRO A 143 30.39 -8.23 57.93
C PRO A 143 30.20 -9.12 59.17
N ASP A 144 30.40 -8.55 60.37
CA ASP A 144 30.24 -9.26 61.65
C ASP A 144 28.77 -9.40 62.11
N ASN A 145 27.85 -8.66 61.50
CA ASN A 145 26.41 -8.71 61.78
C ASN A 145 25.58 -8.49 60.50
N ALA A 146 25.65 -9.47 59.59
CA ALA A 146 25.02 -9.40 58.27
C ALA A 146 23.48 -9.23 58.32
N SER A 147 22.82 -9.61 59.42
CA SER A 147 21.36 -9.49 59.61
C SER A 147 20.92 -8.17 60.26
N GLN A 148 21.85 -7.25 60.58
CA GLN A 148 21.56 -6.00 61.27
C GLN A 148 20.50 -5.14 60.56
N TRP A 149 20.45 -5.19 59.23
CA TRP A 149 19.50 -4.42 58.42
C TRP A 149 18.04 -4.89 58.56
N LEU A 150 17.80 -6.11 59.08
CA LEU A 150 16.47 -6.68 59.31
C LEU A 150 15.83 -6.18 60.62
N GLU A 151 16.64 -5.78 61.60
CA GLU A 151 16.17 -5.38 62.93
C GLU A 151 15.09 -4.28 62.89
N PRO A 152 15.22 -3.20 62.09
CA PRO A 152 14.21 -2.15 61.99
C PRO A 152 12.88 -2.61 61.35
N LEU A 153 12.88 -3.74 60.63
CA LEU A 153 11.69 -4.26 59.94
C LEU A 153 10.85 -5.16 60.86
N LEU A 154 11.48 -5.92 61.76
CA LEU A 154 10.82 -6.93 62.60
C LEU A 154 9.71 -6.35 63.50
N SER A 155 9.92 -5.16 64.07
CA SER A 155 8.89 -4.50 64.90
C SER A 155 7.70 -4.03 64.08
N ILE A 156 7.91 -3.70 62.81
CA ILE A 156 6.90 -3.14 61.90
C ILE A 156 6.05 -4.25 61.29
N THR A 157 6.67 -5.38 60.95
CA THR A 157 5.97 -6.52 60.34
C THR A 157 5.01 -7.23 61.27
N ARG A 158 5.25 -7.19 62.59
CA ARG A 158 4.38 -7.82 63.61
C ARG A 158 2.98 -7.22 63.68
N ASP A 159 2.81 -5.97 63.27
CA ASP A 159 1.52 -5.25 63.29
C ASP A 159 0.70 -5.42 61.99
N GLY A 160 1.14 -6.30 61.07
CA GLY A 160 0.41 -6.61 59.82
C GLY A 160 0.86 -5.79 58.61
N ALA A 161 2.17 -5.61 58.44
CA ALA A 161 2.73 -4.88 57.30
C ALA A 161 2.45 -5.57 55.95
N ARG A 162 2.40 -4.76 54.88
CA ARG A 162 2.39 -5.26 53.50
C ARG A 162 3.82 -5.35 52.98
N LEU A 163 4.18 -6.52 52.47
CA LEU A 163 5.49 -6.80 51.89
C LEU A 163 5.36 -6.85 50.37
N ILE A 164 6.21 -6.10 49.68
CA ILE A 164 6.26 -6.07 48.22
C ILE A 164 7.64 -6.54 47.83
N ASN A 165 7.72 -7.76 47.33
CA ASN A 165 8.96 -8.35 46.91
C ASN A 165 9.13 -8.25 45.40
N ILE A 166 10.08 -7.41 44.97
CA ILE A 166 10.43 -7.25 43.57
C ILE A 166 11.73 -8.03 43.34
N SER A 167 11.64 -9.29 42.94
CA SER A 167 12.80 -10.15 42.63
C SER A 167 13.85 -10.30 43.76
N SER A 168 13.53 -9.95 45.01
CA SER A 168 14.43 -9.97 46.18
C SER A 168 14.14 -11.17 47.09
N PHE A 169 14.14 -12.37 46.51
CA PHE A 169 13.73 -13.59 47.23
C PHE A 169 14.60 -13.88 48.45
N ASP A 170 15.91 -13.63 48.40
CA ASP A 170 16.80 -13.81 49.56
C ASP A 170 16.43 -12.90 50.74
N ALA A 171 16.28 -11.60 50.49
CA ALA A 171 15.92 -10.62 51.52
C ALA A 171 14.54 -10.90 52.12
N LEU A 172 13.58 -11.32 51.28
CA LEU A 172 12.27 -11.76 51.77
C LEU A 172 12.37 -13.05 52.58
N SER A 173 13.18 -14.03 52.16
CA SER A 173 13.41 -15.29 52.87
C SER A 173 13.93 -15.02 54.28
N GLU A 174 15.01 -14.24 54.38
CA GLU A 174 15.67 -13.93 55.65
C GLU A 174 14.71 -13.24 56.62
N LEU A 175 13.85 -12.33 56.13
CA LEU A 175 12.83 -11.71 56.95
C LEU A 175 11.74 -12.70 57.39
N LEU A 176 11.23 -13.53 56.46
CA LEU A 176 10.16 -14.48 56.75
C LEU A 176 10.61 -15.58 57.73
N GLU A 177 11.89 -15.97 57.71
CA GLU A 177 12.49 -16.91 58.67
C GLU A 177 12.47 -16.37 60.10
N LEU A 178 12.64 -15.05 60.27
CA LEU A 178 12.60 -14.39 61.58
C LEU A 178 11.17 -14.13 62.08
N ILE A 179 10.15 -14.26 61.22
CA ILE A 179 8.73 -14.11 61.58
C ILE A 179 8.13 -15.48 61.96
N PRO A 180 7.59 -15.65 63.19
CA PRO A 180 6.95 -16.88 63.60
C PRO A 180 5.82 -17.32 62.66
N VAL A 181 5.72 -18.63 62.36
CA VAL A 181 4.71 -19.19 61.44
C VAL A 181 3.27 -18.78 61.78
N LYS A 182 2.95 -18.61 63.07
CA LYS A 182 1.62 -18.18 63.53
C LYS A 182 1.28 -16.73 63.19
N GLU A 183 2.29 -15.89 62.96
CA GLU A 183 2.15 -14.47 62.64
C GLU A 183 2.17 -14.22 61.12
N ARG A 184 2.72 -15.15 60.33
CA ARG A 184 2.78 -15.04 58.86
C ARG A 184 1.43 -14.85 58.16
N PRO A 185 0.30 -15.45 58.60
CA PRO A 185 -1.01 -15.19 58.00
C PRO A 185 -1.50 -13.74 58.13
N ASN A 186 -0.92 -12.92 59.02
CA ASN A 186 -1.25 -11.50 59.15
C ASN A 186 -0.57 -10.64 58.08
N LEU A 187 0.40 -11.19 57.36
CA LEU A 187 1.11 -10.50 56.28
C LEU A 187 0.24 -10.46 55.03
N LYS A 188 0.47 -9.44 54.20
CA LYS A 188 -0.02 -9.39 52.82
C LYS A 188 1.19 -9.27 51.91
N ILE A 189 1.32 -10.17 50.95
CA ILE A 189 2.54 -10.24 50.13
C ILE A 189 2.19 -10.13 48.66
N VAL A 190 2.77 -9.15 47.97
CA VAL A 190 2.81 -9.10 46.52
C VAL A 190 4.22 -9.48 46.10
N THR A 191 4.36 -10.48 45.25
CA THR A 191 5.67 -10.92 44.76
C THR A 191 5.76 -10.77 43.25
N MET A 192 6.93 -10.37 42.79
CA MET A 192 7.28 -10.30 41.38
C MET A 192 8.61 -11.02 41.13
N GLY A 193 8.77 -11.54 39.91
CA GLY A 193 9.99 -12.21 39.46
C GLY A 193 9.83 -13.71 39.26
N LEU A 194 8.65 -14.28 39.57
CA LEU A 194 8.32 -15.67 39.28
C LEU A 194 7.78 -15.82 37.86
N ASN A 195 8.24 -16.81 37.11
CA ASN A 195 7.56 -17.22 35.87
C ASN A 195 6.20 -17.86 36.16
N LYS A 196 5.31 -17.87 35.17
CA LYS A 196 4.10 -18.71 35.23
C LYS A 196 4.48 -20.19 35.29
N PRO A 197 3.66 -21.05 35.92
CA PRO A 197 3.77 -22.49 35.72
C PRO A 197 3.60 -22.84 34.24
N TYR A 198 4.59 -23.48 33.64
CA TYR A 198 4.52 -23.91 32.23
C TYR A 198 3.70 -25.18 32.08
N SER A 199 2.81 -25.17 31.10
CA SER A 199 2.12 -26.36 30.61
C SER A 199 3.07 -27.26 29.79
N ALA A 200 2.68 -28.51 29.53
CA ALA A 200 3.48 -29.46 28.75
C ALA A 200 3.93 -28.93 27.38
N THR A 201 3.06 -28.22 26.67
CA THR A 201 3.38 -27.63 25.36
C THR A 201 4.35 -26.48 25.47
N GLU A 202 4.15 -25.60 26.44
CA GLU A 202 4.99 -24.41 26.66
C GLU A 202 6.37 -24.80 27.17
N TYR A 203 6.45 -25.76 28.10
CA TYR A 203 7.70 -26.25 28.64
C TYR A 203 8.64 -26.75 27.53
N VAL A 204 8.12 -27.54 26.58
CA VAL A 204 8.91 -28.05 25.44
C VAL A 204 9.35 -26.94 24.50
N GLU A 205 8.55 -25.90 24.32
CA GLU A 205 8.90 -24.77 23.44
C GLU A 205 9.95 -23.86 24.08
N GLN A 206 9.74 -23.46 25.34
CA GLN A 206 10.59 -22.50 26.05
C GLN A 206 11.96 -23.08 26.43
N THR A 207 12.05 -24.40 26.65
CA THR A 207 13.32 -25.06 27.01
C THR A 207 14.19 -25.46 25.81
N LYS A 208 13.77 -25.19 24.57
CA LYS A 208 14.60 -25.42 23.35
C LYS A 208 15.81 -24.49 23.27
N GLU A 209 15.65 -23.25 23.70
CA GLU A 209 16.70 -22.23 23.72
C GLU A 209 16.94 -21.78 25.16
N LEU A 210 17.82 -22.49 25.88
CA LEU A 210 18.01 -22.28 27.32
C LEU A 210 18.45 -20.84 27.69
N LYS A 211 19.11 -20.12 26.77
CA LYS A 211 19.51 -18.72 26.95
C LYS A 211 18.36 -17.71 26.89
N THR A 212 17.16 -18.15 26.51
CA THR A 212 15.97 -17.30 26.35
C THR A 212 14.90 -17.57 27.41
N LEU A 213 15.15 -18.48 28.35
CA LEU A 213 14.23 -18.76 29.45
C LEU A 213 13.91 -17.45 30.19
N ALA A 214 12.61 -17.24 30.46
CA ALA A 214 12.15 -16.03 31.11
C ALA A 214 12.79 -15.91 32.51
N TYR A 215 13.07 -14.67 32.92
CA TYR A 215 13.80 -14.28 34.12
C TYR A 215 13.44 -15.15 35.34
N ASN A 216 14.38 -16.01 35.75
CA ASN A 216 14.34 -16.82 36.97
C ASN A 216 15.74 -17.00 37.62
N GLU A 217 16.82 -16.47 37.00
CA GLU A 217 18.21 -16.83 37.35
C GLU A 217 18.96 -15.74 38.15
N ARG A 218 18.40 -14.55 38.35
CA ARG A 218 19.19 -13.48 38.97
C ARG A 218 19.11 -13.60 40.49
N SER A 219 20.26 -13.91 41.06
CA SER A 219 20.67 -13.81 42.47
C SER A 219 20.36 -14.88 43.48
N THR A 220 19.27 -15.64 43.33
CA THR A 220 18.84 -16.52 44.42
C THR A 220 19.15 -17.98 44.13
N GLU A 221 19.83 -18.64 45.07
CA GLU A 221 20.05 -20.09 45.02
C GLU A 221 18.72 -20.85 44.88
N VAL A 222 18.68 -21.87 44.02
CA VAL A 222 17.47 -22.66 43.73
C VAL A 222 16.77 -23.17 45.01
N GLU A 223 17.54 -23.56 46.03
CA GLU A 223 17.01 -24.00 47.33
C GLU A 223 16.31 -22.86 48.11
N LYS A 224 16.88 -21.65 48.10
CA LYS A 224 16.29 -20.48 48.76
C LYS A 224 15.03 -20.03 48.02
N ALA A 225 15.06 -20.00 46.69
CA ALA A 225 13.90 -19.70 45.87
C ALA A 225 12.75 -20.69 46.14
N PHE A 226 13.06 -21.99 46.21
CA PHE A 226 12.09 -23.02 46.59
C PHE A 226 11.49 -22.77 47.98
N SER A 227 12.35 -22.58 48.99
CA SER A 227 11.93 -22.31 50.38
C SER A 227 10.99 -21.11 50.48
N VAL A 228 11.30 -20.02 49.76
CA VAL A 228 10.47 -18.82 49.70
C VAL A 228 9.14 -19.09 49.02
N ILE A 229 9.14 -19.68 47.82
CA ILE A 229 7.89 -19.94 47.07
C ILE A 229 6.97 -20.88 47.88
N SER A 230 7.52 -21.93 48.50
CA SER A 230 6.78 -22.81 49.39
C SER A 230 6.24 -22.10 50.63
N THR A 231 6.98 -21.15 51.20
CA THR A 231 6.52 -20.33 52.32
C THR A 231 5.42 -19.36 51.90
N LEU A 232 5.53 -18.77 50.71
CA LEU A 232 4.53 -17.87 50.14
C LEU A 232 3.19 -18.56 49.89
N SER A 233 3.20 -19.81 49.41
CA SER A 233 1.98 -20.63 49.25
C SER A 233 1.27 -20.96 50.57
N GLN A 234 1.92 -20.81 51.73
CA GLN A 234 1.29 -20.96 53.04
C GLN A 234 0.54 -19.70 53.48
N ILE A 235 0.75 -18.56 52.81
CA ILE A 235 0.15 -17.27 53.15
C ILE A 235 -1.00 -17.01 52.16
N PRO A 236 -2.28 -17.12 52.56
CA PRO A 236 -3.42 -17.08 51.64
C PRO A 236 -3.60 -15.73 50.91
N SER A 237 -3.04 -14.66 51.45
CA SER A 237 -3.06 -13.29 50.93
C SER A 237 -1.92 -13.00 49.95
N THR A 238 -1.19 -14.01 49.50
CA THR A 238 -0.10 -13.84 48.52
C THR A 238 -0.65 -13.71 47.11
N PHE A 239 -0.18 -12.69 46.39
CA PHE A 239 -0.45 -12.50 44.97
C PHE A 239 0.84 -12.46 44.16
N HIS A 240 0.93 -13.27 43.10
CA HIS A 240 2.12 -13.38 42.25
C HIS A 240 1.94 -12.60 40.93
N VAL A 241 2.76 -11.57 40.74
CA VAL A 241 2.93 -10.86 39.46
C VAL A 241 4.02 -11.57 38.66
N LEU A 242 3.64 -12.18 37.53
CA LEU A 242 4.56 -13.06 36.82
C LEU A 242 5.55 -12.31 35.91
N SER A 243 6.76 -12.85 35.84
CA SER A 243 7.78 -12.52 34.85
C SER A 243 7.26 -12.81 33.43
N GLY A 244 7.27 -11.79 32.56
CA GLY A 244 6.79 -11.88 31.18
C GLY A 244 5.43 -11.24 30.91
N THR A 245 4.57 -11.08 31.93
CA THR A 245 3.23 -10.46 31.80
C THR A 245 3.26 -8.98 31.46
N THR A 246 4.43 -8.37 31.64
CA THR A 246 4.69 -6.96 31.50
C THR A 246 5.46 -6.60 30.22
N ARG A 247 5.77 -7.60 29.35
CA ARG A 247 6.51 -7.43 28.09
C ARG A 247 5.69 -6.82 26.95
N ASN A 248 4.36 -6.80 27.08
CA ASN A 248 3.43 -6.24 26.09
C ASN A 248 3.17 -4.73 26.27
N LEU A 249 3.92 -4.06 27.14
CA LEU A 249 3.80 -2.62 27.34
C LEU A 249 4.35 -1.80 26.16
N PRO A 250 3.85 -0.57 25.98
CA PRO A 250 4.35 0.38 24.98
C PRO A 250 5.86 0.59 25.08
N LYS A 251 6.51 0.55 23.92
CA LYS A 251 7.93 0.89 23.78
C LYS A 251 8.03 2.35 23.37
N PHE A 252 8.95 3.07 23.99
CA PHE A 252 9.35 4.42 23.60
C PHE A 252 10.59 4.33 22.69
N ASP A 253 10.59 3.38 21.76
CA ASP A 253 11.66 3.29 20.78
C ASP A 253 11.42 4.25 19.62
N GLN A 254 12.45 4.44 18.80
CA GLN A 254 12.46 5.37 17.67
C GLN A 254 11.47 5.00 16.55
N ASN A 255 10.77 3.87 16.64
CA ASN A 255 9.97 3.29 15.56
C ASN A 255 8.45 3.27 15.83
N SER A 256 7.99 3.45 17.08
CA SER A 256 6.55 3.42 17.44
C SER A 256 6.04 4.77 17.94
N TRP A 257 5.45 5.58 17.04
CA TRP A 257 5.07 6.96 17.35
C TRP A 257 3.57 7.26 17.21
N PHE A 258 2.78 6.32 16.66
CA PHE A 258 1.35 6.52 16.38
C PHE A 258 0.52 5.24 16.54
N SER A 259 0.61 4.58 17.69
CA SER A 259 -0.36 3.57 18.12
C SER A 259 -1.16 4.07 19.31
N ASN A 260 -2.39 3.59 19.46
CA ASN A 260 -3.27 3.99 20.57
C ASN A 260 -2.58 3.80 21.92
N LEU A 261 -1.86 2.70 22.09
CA LEU A 261 -1.15 2.40 23.33
C LEU A 261 0.06 3.33 23.56
N ASP A 262 0.82 3.67 22.51
CA ASP A 262 2.00 4.53 22.64
C ASP A 262 1.64 5.97 22.98
N VAL A 263 0.55 6.51 22.41
CA VAL A 263 0.07 7.87 22.69
C VAL A 263 -0.25 8.01 24.18
N MET A 264 -1.00 7.06 24.72
CA MET A 264 -1.46 7.06 26.11
C MET A 264 -0.32 6.85 27.10
N ALA A 265 0.67 6.01 26.74
CA ALA A 265 1.86 5.83 27.56
C ALA A 265 2.73 7.09 27.60
N ARG A 266 2.88 7.82 26.48
CA ARG A 266 3.63 9.09 26.43
C ARG A 266 3.01 10.18 27.30
N ALA A 267 1.69 10.21 27.41
CA ALA A 267 0.97 11.19 28.22
C ALA A 267 1.39 11.16 29.70
N TYR A 268 1.59 9.97 30.28
CA TYR A 268 1.95 9.83 31.70
C TYR A 268 3.22 10.61 32.06
N ALA A 269 4.29 10.50 31.26
CA ALA A 269 5.54 11.21 31.55
C ALA A 269 5.37 12.73 31.50
N LEU A 270 4.50 13.21 30.59
CA LEU A 270 4.16 14.62 30.47
C LEU A 270 3.39 15.11 31.71
N TYR A 271 2.37 14.37 32.15
CA TYR A 271 1.61 14.70 33.37
C TYR A 271 2.49 14.64 34.63
N ALA A 272 3.33 13.62 34.76
CA ALA A 272 4.30 13.54 35.85
C ALA A 272 5.28 14.72 35.82
N GLY A 273 5.71 15.16 34.64
CA GLY A 273 6.56 16.33 34.47
C GLY A 273 5.89 17.66 34.84
N GLU A 274 4.59 17.79 34.55
CA GLU A 274 3.80 18.96 34.96
C GLU A 274 3.62 19.05 36.48
N LEU A 275 3.63 17.89 37.14
CA LEU A 275 3.64 17.81 38.60
C LEU A 275 4.98 18.24 39.18
N ALA A 276 6.08 17.68 38.67
CA ALA A 276 7.44 18.00 39.10
C ALA A 276 8.46 17.67 38.00
N GLU A 277 9.31 18.64 37.65
CA GLU A 277 10.31 18.50 36.58
C GLU A 277 11.30 17.32 36.77
N PRO A 278 11.81 17.03 37.99
CA PRO A 278 12.66 15.87 38.25
C PRO A 278 12.00 14.55 37.90
N LEU A 279 10.66 14.46 37.97
CA LEU A 279 9.95 13.24 37.56
C LEU A 279 10.15 12.99 36.07
N LEU A 280 9.97 14.01 35.23
CA LEU A 280 10.15 13.91 33.78
C LEU A 280 11.62 13.68 33.42
N SER A 281 12.55 14.37 34.07
CA SER A 281 13.99 14.19 33.81
C SER A 281 14.48 12.81 34.20
N SER A 282 14.01 12.25 35.31
CA SER A 282 14.34 10.88 35.74
C SER A 282 13.69 9.83 34.82
N ILE A 283 12.42 10.00 34.42
CA ILE A 283 11.78 9.14 33.39
C ILE A 283 12.58 9.17 32.08
N THR A 284 12.93 10.38 31.62
CA THR A 284 13.63 10.56 30.35
C THR A 284 15.05 9.98 30.39
N SER A 285 15.77 10.18 31.49
CA SER A 285 17.10 9.61 31.70
C SER A 285 17.07 8.09 31.68
N PHE A 286 16.08 7.47 32.34
CA PHE A 286 15.86 6.03 32.22
C PHE A 286 15.62 5.62 30.78
N LEU A 287 14.68 6.24 30.07
CA LEU A 287 14.39 5.85 28.69
C LEU A 287 15.63 6.00 27.78
N LYS A 288 16.45 7.02 28.00
CA LYS A 288 17.71 7.24 27.26
C LYS A 288 18.73 6.15 27.52
N GLN A 289 18.82 5.61 28.73
CA GLN A 289 19.89 4.70 29.12
C GLN A 289 19.47 3.22 29.20
N SER A 290 18.17 2.95 29.39
CA SER A 290 17.56 1.63 29.44
C SER A 290 17.82 0.84 28.16
N LYS A 291 18.17 -0.44 28.31
CA LYS A 291 18.29 -1.40 27.22
C LYS A 291 16.96 -1.65 26.49
N TYR A 292 15.84 -1.52 27.21
CA TYR A 292 14.51 -1.87 26.70
C TYR A 292 13.79 -0.70 26.03
N LYS A 293 14.23 0.55 26.27
CA LYS A 293 13.58 1.78 25.77
C LYS A 293 12.06 1.79 26.01
N SER A 294 11.57 1.16 27.08
CA SER A 294 10.15 0.95 27.35
C SER A 294 9.78 1.44 28.74
N PHE A 295 8.48 1.60 29.00
CA PHE A 295 7.96 1.96 30.32
C PHE A 295 8.43 0.98 31.41
N TRP A 296 8.49 1.42 32.67
CA TRP A 296 8.88 0.67 33.89
C TRP A 296 7.84 -0.38 34.27
N PRO A 297 7.92 -1.63 33.79
CA PRO A 297 6.79 -2.53 33.89
C PRO A 297 6.70 -3.19 35.26
N HIS A 298 7.86 -3.52 35.83
CA HIS A 298 7.93 -4.48 36.93
C HIS A 298 7.50 -3.83 38.24
N ASP A 299 8.21 -2.78 38.60
CA ASP A 299 8.00 -2.04 39.83
C ASP A 299 6.68 -1.26 39.82
N ALA A 300 6.28 -0.73 38.67
CA ALA A 300 5.00 -0.05 38.53
C ALA A 300 3.83 -1.00 38.77
N VAL A 301 3.83 -2.21 38.20
CA VAL A 301 2.73 -3.16 38.39
C VAL A 301 2.62 -3.61 39.86
N ALA A 302 3.75 -3.92 40.51
CA ALA A 302 3.76 -4.30 41.93
C ALA A 302 3.32 -3.14 42.84
N THR A 303 3.76 -1.91 42.54
CA THR A 303 3.36 -0.70 43.27
C THR A 303 1.87 -0.42 43.08
N LEU A 304 1.36 -0.42 41.84
CA LEU A 304 -0.05 -0.24 41.54
C LEU A 304 -0.92 -1.33 42.18
N SER A 305 -0.47 -2.59 42.18
CA SER A 305 -1.18 -3.69 42.86
C SER A 305 -1.37 -3.38 44.35
N THR A 306 -0.36 -2.77 44.96
CA THR A 306 -0.46 -2.34 46.36
C THR A 306 -1.41 -1.15 46.53
N LEU A 307 -1.28 -0.14 45.69
CA LEU A 307 -2.18 1.02 45.71
C LEU A 307 -3.64 0.61 45.50
N LEU A 308 -3.91 -0.39 44.66
CA LEU A 308 -5.26 -0.93 44.45
C LEU A 308 -5.80 -1.64 45.69
N ALA A 309 -4.93 -2.25 46.49
CA ALA A 309 -5.35 -2.98 47.67
C ALA A 309 -5.56 -2.09 48.91
N ASP A 310 -4.80 -1.00 49.05
CA ASP A 310 -4.81 -0.14 50.24
C ASP A 310 -5.27 1.30 49.96
N GLY A 311 -5.46 1.66 48.69
CA GLY A 311 -5.81 3.02 48.28
C GLY A 311 -7.26 3.39 48.58
N HIS A 312 -7.47 4.65 48.96
CA HIS A 312 -8.79 5.22 49.23
C HIS A 312 -9.46 5.74 47.94
N PHE A 313 -9.82 4.86 47.01
CA PHE A 313 -10.37 5.24 45.68
C PHE A 313 -11.65 6.08 45.73
N ASN A 314 -12.44 5.96 46.79
CA ASN A 314 -13.60 6.82 47.02
C ASN A 314 -13.22 8.31 47.10
N SER A 315 -12.03 8.65 47.59
CA SER A 315 -11.53 10.03 47.63
C SER A 315 -11.30 10.61 46.23
N LEU A 316 -11.04 9.74 45.24
CA LEU A 316 -10.87 10.10 43.83
C LEU A 316 -12.18 9.99 43.04
N ASN A 317 -13.33 9.77 43.68
CA ASN A 317 -14.61 9.49 43.02
C ASN A 317 -14.56 8.28 42.07
N LEU A 318 -13.82 7.24 42.44
CA LEU A 318 -13.75 5.96 41.74
C LEU A 318 -14.44 4.86 42.56
N PRO A 319 -14.99 3.81 41.90
CA PRO A 319 -15.44 2.62 42.62
C PRO A 319 -14.26 1.93 43.29
N GLN A 320 -14.56 1.00 44.20
CA GLN A 320 -13.51 0.18 44.79
C GLN A 320 -12.84 -0.66 43.70
N LEU A 321 -11.56 -0.39 43.46
CA LEU A 321 -10.73 -1.16 42.55
C LEU A 321 -9.97 -2.23 43.35
N CYS A 322 -9.51 -3.29 42.69
CA CYS A 322 -8.73 -4.36 43.31
C CYS A 322 -7.55 -4.80 42.43
N PRO A 323 -6.50 -5.42 43.01
CA PRO A 323 -5.27 -5.78 42.29
C PRO A 323 -5.51 -6.69 41.07
N GLU A 324 -6.51 -7.54 41.14
CA GLU A 324 -6.87 -8.47 40.08
C GLU A 324 -7.25 -7.78 38.77
N MET A 325 -7.79 -6.55 38.84
CA MET A 325 -8.20 -5.76 37.67
C MET A 325 -7.01 -5.26 36.83
N LEU A 326 -5.78 -5.31 37.36
CA LEU A 326 -4.58 -5.04 36.56
C LEU A 326 -4.37 -6.07 35.45
N PHE A 327 -5.00 -7.23 35.54
CA PHE A 327 -4.78 -8.35 34.64
C PHE A 327 -6.05 -8.67 33.85
N THR A 328 -5.87 -9.16 32.62
CA THR A 328 -6.97 -9.63 31.79
C THR A 328 -7.69 -10.83 32.41
N SER A 329 -6.97 -11.63 33.21
CA SER A 329 -7.50 -12.74 34.00
C SER A 329 -6.54 -13.16 35.12
N ILE A 330 -7.10 -13.80 36.15
CA ILE A 330 -6.40 -14.36 37.30
C ILE A 330 -6.55 -15.88 37.28
N GLU A 331 -5.47 -16.59 37.59
CA GLU A 331 -5.46 -18.04 37.74
C GLU A 331 -5.08 -18.42 39.17
N SER A 332 -5.80 -19.38 39.74
CA SER A 332 -5.48 -19.99 41.04
C SER A 332 -5.35 -21.49 40.82
N ILE A 333 -4.14 -22.00 40.98
CA ILE A 333 -3.82 -23.43 40.85
C ILE A 333 -3.57 -23.98 42.26
N PRO A 334 -4.07 -25.18 42.62
CA PRO A 334 -3.67 -25.86 43.84
C PRO A 334 -2.14 -25.97 43.92
N ALA A 335 -1.53 -25.55 45.03
CA ALA A 335 -0.08 -25.42 45.13
C ALA A 335 0.65 -26.77 45.00
N ASN A 336 -0.01 -27.89 45.33
CA ASN A 336 0.50 -29.25 45.09
C ASN A 336 0.56 -29.65 43.60
N GLN A 337 -0.13 -28.93 42.72
CA GLN A 337 -0.08 -29.13 41.27
C GLN A 337 1.00 -28.29 40.59
N VAL A 338 1.67 -27.40 41.34
CA VAL A 338 2.82 -26.62 40.87
C VAL A 338 4.11 -27.27 41.39
N ARG A 339 5.03 -27.54 40.47
CA ARG A 339 6.35 -28.10 40.81
C ARG A 339 7.45 -27.20 40.28
N MET A 340 8.57 -27.15 40.98
CA MET A 340 9.80 -26.53 40.53
C MET A 340 10.71 -27.61 39.94
N ARG A 341 11.15 -27.41 38.69
CA ARG A 341 12.08 -28.29 37.98
C ARG A 341 13.37 -27.55 37.67
N VAL A 342 14.49 -28.15 38.03
CA VAL A 342 15.83 -27.67 37.67
C VAL A 342 16.11 -28.02 36.21
N VAL A 343 16.46 -27.01 35.40
CA VAL A 343 16.75 -27.17 33.97
C VAL A 343 18.27 -27.11 33.69
N GLN A 344 19.03 -26.37 34.51
CA GLN A 344 20.50 -26.31 34.56
C GLN A 344 20.98 -26.15 36.02
N GLU A 345 22.27 -26.38 36.30
CA GLU A 345 22.84 -26.40 37.67
C GLU A 345 22.32 -25.27 38.59
N ASP A 346 22.17 -24.05 38.06
CA ASP A 346 21.72 -22.88 38.82
C ASP A 346 20.35 -22.29 38.38
N THR A 347 19.65 -22.92 37.42
CA THR A 347 18.38 -22.41 36.87
C THR A 347 17.21 -23.39 37.04
N ALA A 348 16.09 -22.91 37.59
CA ALA A 348 14.86 -23.67 37.74
C ALA A 348 13.62 -22.96 37.14
N VAL A 349 12.60 -23.73 36.75
CA VAL A 349 11.31 -23.23 36.22
C VAL A 349 10.14 -23.84 36.98
N LEU A 350 9.01 -23.12 37.02
CA LEU A 350 7.76 -23.64 37.55
C LEU A 350 7.00 -24.37 36.43
N ILE A 351 6.45 -25.54 36.75
CA ILE A 351 5.65 -26.37 35.84
C ILE A 351 4.33 -26.76 36.51
N ASP A 352 3.27 -26.87 35.71
CA ASP A 352 1.97 -27.33 36.19
C ASP A 352 1.85 -28.87 36.18
N ALA A 353 0.66 -29.38 36.52
CA ALA A 353 0.37 -30.81 36.58
C ALA A 353 0.33 -31.50 35.19
N SER A 354 0.25 -30.75 34.08
CA SER A 354 0.22 -31.32 32.73
C SER A 354 1.60 -31.85 32.29
N VAL A 355 2.68 -31.36 32.89
CA VAL A 355 4.04 -31.84 32.64
C VAL A 355 4.27 -33.17 33.38
N PRO A 356 4.79 -34.24 32.76
CA PRO A 356 5.08 -35.48 33.47
C PRO A 356 6.14 -35.30 34.57
N GLU A 357 5.93 -35.91 35.74
CA GLU A 357 6.84 -35.82 36.90
C GLU A 357 8.21 -36.46 36.64
N GLN A 358 9.27 -35.87 37.18
CA GLN A 358 10.64 -36.41 37.19
C GLN A 358 11.21 -36.51 38.60
N ALA A 359 12.24 -37.36 38.78
CA ALA A 359 12.78 -37.75 40.09
C ALA A 359 13.35 -36.61 40.96
N HIS A 360 13.54 -35.41 40.40
CA HIS A 360 14.10 -34.24 41.10
C HIS A 360 13.15 -33.03 41.08
N ASP A 361 11.91 -33.21 40.65
CA ASP A 361 10.90 -32.15 40.75
C ASP A 361 10.53 -31.92 42.22
N LYS A 362 10.42 -30.65 42.62
CA LYS A 362 10.02 -30.28 43.98
C LYS A 362 8.63 -29.66 43.98
N THR A 363 7.70 -30.26 44.69
CA THR A 363 6.34 -29.73 44.86
C THR A 363 6.32 -28.49 45.74
N ILE A 364 5.62 -27.44 45.30
CA ILE A 364 5.64 -26.13 45.97
C ILE A 364 4.83 -26.11 47.27
N GLY A 365 3.66 -26.77 47.31
CA GLY A 365 2.78 -26.73 48.48
C GLY A 365 1.86 -27.94 48.63
N THR A 366 0.84 -27.79 49.46
CA THR A 366 -0.19 -28.83 49.70
C THR A 366 -1.47 -28.58 48.89
N GLU A 367 -2.42 -29.51 48.92
CA GLU A 367 -3.70 -29.41 48.21
C GLU A 367 -4.61 -28.28 48.75
N ASP A 368 -4.48 -27.97 50.04
CA ASP A 368 -5.23 -26.90 50.72
C ASP A 368 -4.68 -25.49 50.43
N GLN A 369 -3.54 -25.41 49.74
CA GLN A 369 -2.84 -24.16 49.42
C GLN A 369 -3.07 -23.78 47.95
N GLN A 370 -3.00 -22.49 47.65
CA GLN A 370 -3.23 -21.96 46.30
C GLN A 370 -2.03 -21.14 45.84
N PHE A 371 -1.71 -21.26 44.55
CA PHE A 371 -0.77 -20.41 43.84
C PHE A 371 -1.56 -19.49 42.90
N THR A 372 -1.75 -18.23 43.31
CA THR A 372 -2.58 -17.26 42.61
C THR A 372 -1.75 -16.23 41.86
N TYR A 373 -1.99 -16.07 40.56
CA TYR A 373 -1.23 -15.18 39.70
C TYR A 373 -2.07 -14.53 38.59
N GLY A 374 -1.61 -13.37 38.10
CA GLY A 374 -2.22 -12.69 36.94
C GLY A 374 -1.63 -13.17 35.60
N LYS A 375 -2.46 -13.47 34.60
CA LYS A 375 -2.01 -14.07 33.32
C LYS A 375 -1.34 -13.10 32.36
N GLU A 376 -1.93 -11.93 32.18
CA GLU A 376 -1.46 -10.89 31.25
C GLU A 376 -1.99 -9.54 31.74
N LEU A 377 -1.20 -8.49 31.61
CA LEU A 377 -1.58 -7.14 32.03
C LEU A 377 -2.70 -6.58 31.13
N ASP A 378 -3.76 -6.04 31.73
CA ASP A 378 -4.77 -5.23 31.03
C ASP A 378 -4.19 -3.83 30.78
N VAL A 379 -3.62 -3.64 29.59
CA VAL A 379 -2.91 -2.40 29.24
C VAL A 379 -3.82 -1.17 29.31
N VAL A 380 -5.12 -1.32 29.02
CA VAL A 380 -6.10 -0.20 29.09
C VAL A 380 -6.33 0.20 30.53
N PHE A 381 -6.58 -0.77 31.43
CA PHE A 381 -6.76 -0.49 32.85
C PHE A 381 -5.48 0.08 33.47
N PHE A 382 -4.34 -0.57 33.24
CA PHE A 382 -3.03 -0.15 33.74
C PHE A 382 -2.69 1.29 33.33
N THR A 383 -2.80 1.61 32.03
CA THR A 383 -2.44 2.93 31.52
C THR A 383 -3.44 4.00 31.99
N SER A 384 -4.72 3.65 32.12
CA SER A 384 -5.72 4.59 32.66
C SER A 384 -5.44 4.91 34.12
N LEU A 385 -5.10 3.91 34.93
CA LEU A 385 -4.79 4.09 36.34
C LEU A 385 -3.54 4.97 36.54
N LEU A 386 -2.48 4.72 35.77
CA LEU A 386 -1.28 5.57 35.79
C LEU A 386 -1.58 7.04 35.52
N ASN A 387 -2.36 7.31 34.47
CA ASN A 387 -2.71 8.69 34.11
C ASN A 387 -3.62 9.33 35.16
N VAL A 388 -4.59 8.61 35.73
CA VAL A 388 -5.41 9.13 36.84
C VAL A 388 -4.52 9.53 38.02
N LEU A 389 -3.59 8.68 38.45
CA LEU A 389 -2.69 8.99 39.57
C LEU A 389 -1.83 10.23 39.30
N ALA A 390 -1.26 10.33 38.10
CA ALA A 390 -0.44 11.48 37.73
C ALA A 390 -1.25 12.77 37.67
N ILE A 391 -2.46 12.73 37.11
CA ILE A 391 -3.33 13.89 36.96
C ILE A 391 -3.94 14.32 38.29
N GLU A 392 -4.40 13.40 39.13
CA GLU A 392 -5.00 13.72 40.44
C GLU A 392 -3.99 14.34 41.41
N ALA A 393 -2.71 14.07 41.21
CA ALA A 393 -1.66 14.72 41.96
C ALA A 393 -1.44 16.18 41.54
N LEU A 394 -1.96 16.62 40.38
CA LEU A 394 -1.90 18.01 39.93
C LEU A 394 -2.90 18.88 40.70
N SER A 395 -2.57 20.18 40.82
CA SER A 395 -3.53 21.17 41.30
C SER A 395 -4.73 21.28 40.36
N GLU A 396 -5.91 21.56 40.90
CA GLU A 396 -7.19 21.57 40.13
C GLU A 396 -7.13 22.43 38.86
N ASP A 397 -6.39 23.54 38.87
CA ASP A 397 -6.22 24.45 37.72
C ASP A 397 -5.37 23.87 36.59
N LYS A 398 -4.54 22.85 36.90
CA LYS A 398 -3.67 22.15 35.96
C LYS A 398 -4.23 20.80 35.50
N GLN A 399 -5.32 20.32 36.11
CA GLN A 399 -5.90 19.04 35.74
C GLN A 399 -6.51 19.12 34.32
N PRO A 400 -6.06 18.27 33.36
CA PRO A 400 -6.68 18.21 32.05
C PRO A 400 -8.14 17.75 32.18
N LYS A 401 -8.97 18.22 31.24
CA LYS A 401 -10.37 17.79 31.12
C LYS A 401 -10.54 16.27 30.89
N LEU A 402 -9.46 15.57 30.55
CA LEU A 402 -9.43 14.14 30.27
C LEU A 402 -9.51 13.25 31.51
N LEU A 403 -9.29 13.79 32.72
CA LEU A 403 -9.37 13.03 33.97
C LEU A 403 -10.70 12.27 34.10
N ALA A 404 -11.82 12.91 33.75
CA ALA A 404 -13.14 12.30 33.81
C ALA A 404 -13.27 11.10 32.85
N ASP A 405 -12.66 11.18 31.66
CA ASP A 405 -12.68 10.11 30.67
C ASP A 405 -11.86 8.90 31.17
N TYR A 406 -10.68 9.11 31.74
CA TYR A 406 -9.88 8.05 32.37
C TYR A 406 -10.62 7.36 33.52
N LYS A 407 -11.23 8.14 34.43
CA LYS A 407 -12.01 7.58 35.53
C LYS A 407 -13.20 6.76 35.03
N SER A 408 -13.88 7.23 33.99
CA SER A 408 -14.96 6.49 33.35
C SER A 408 -14.50 5.12 32.84
N ILE A 409 -13.31 5.02 32.25
CA ILE A 409 -12.75 3.74 31.80
C ILE A 409 -12.47 2.80 32.97
N LEU A 410 -11.88 3.31 34.07
CA LEU A 410 -11.65 2.51 35.27
C LEU A 410 -12.95 1.98 35.88
N SER A 411 -13.99 2.81 35.93
CA SER A 411 -15.32 2.40 36.42
C SER A 411 -15.94 1.31 35.54
N LEU A 412 -15.86 1.44 34.21
CA LEU A 412 -16.35 0.43 33.28
C LEU A 412 -15.56 -0.87 33.36
N LYS A 413 -14.23 -0.79 33.58
CA LYS A 413 -13.38 -1.96 33.79
C LYS A 413 -13.73 -2.68 35.09
N ALA A 414 -14.04 -1.94 36.16
CA ALA A 414 -14.53 -2.51 37.40
C ALA A 414 -15.88 -3.22 37.19
N GLU A 415 -16.82 -2.58 36.49
CA GLU A 415 -18.10 -3.22 36.12
C GLU A 415 -17.89 -4.50 35.30
N LEU A 416 -17.02 -4.45 34.28
CA LEU A 416 -16.71 -5.60 33.43
C LEU A 416 -16.13 -6.76 34.24
N PHE A 417 -15.28 -6.45 35.21
CA PHE A 417 -14.68 -7.43 36.10
C PHE A 417 -15.71 -8.12 37.00
N ASP A 418 -16.63 -7.35 37.57
CA ASP A 418 -17.73 -7.89 38.41
C ASP A 418 -18.68 -8.76 37.58
N LEU A 419 -19.06 -8.31 36.38
CA LEU A 419 -19.89 -9.07 35.44
C LEU A 419 -19.24 -10.41 35.07
N LYS A 420 -17.93 -10.44 34.81
CA LYS A 420 -17.19 -11.66 34.45
C LYS A 420 -17.06 -12.66 35.60
N LYS A 421 -17.25 -12.23 36.86
CA LYS A 421 -17.23 -13.10 38.05
C LYS A 421 -18.57 -13.79 38.32
N GLU A 422 -19.66 -13.37 37.69
CA GLU A 422 -20.96 -14.01 37.85
C GLU A 422 -20.94 -15.46 37.36
N VAL A 423 -21.69 -16.35 38.03
CA VAL A 423 -21.72 -17.79 37.70
C VAL A 423 -22.25 -18.05 36.27
N ALA A 424 -23.08 -17.14 35.76
CA ALA A 424 -23.62 -17.16 34.39
C ALA A 424 -23.66 -15.71 33.85
N PRO A 425 -22.54 -15.19 33.33
CA PRO A 425 -22.44 -13.78 32.93
C PRO A 425 -23.38 -13.47 31.76
N ASP A 426 -24.05 -12.31 31.79
CA ASP A 426 -24.80 -11.79 30.64
C ASP A 426 -23.81 -11.39 29.52
N VAL A 427 -23.63 -12.31 28.57
CA VAL A 427 -22.72 -12.15 27.43
C VAL A 427 -23.03 -10.86 26.64
N THR A 428 -24.29 -10.44 26.57
CA THR A 428 -24.69 -9.23 25.83
C THR A 428 -24.21 -7.98 26.56
N ARG A 429 -24.38 -7.93 27.90
CA ARG A 429 -23.88 -6.81 28.71
C ARG A 429 -22.35 -6.77 28.72
N VAL A 430 -21.69 -7.92 28.87
CA VAL A 430 -20.21 -8.03 28.81
C VAL A 430 -19.68 -7.46 27.50
N GLN A 431 -20.23 -7.91 26.36
CA GLN A 431 -19.84 -7.40 25.03
C GLN A 431 -20.15 -5.90 24.88
N GLY A 432 -21.28 -5.44 25.42
CA GLY A 432 -21.66 -4.03 25.42
C GLY A 432 -20.67 -3.13 26.18
N VAL A 433 -20.25 -3.56 27.38
CA VAL A 433 -19.25 -2.84 28.20
C VAL A 433 -17.87 -2.89 27.56
N GLU A 434 -17.46 -4.01 26.97
CA GLU A 434 -16.20 -4.12 26.23
C GLU A 434 -16.15 -3.15 25.04
N LEU A 435 -17.26 -3.04 24.29
CA LEU A 435 -17.38 -2.08 23.20
C LEU A 435 -17.35 -0.63 23.70
N GLU A 436 -18.03 -0.32 24.81
CA GLU A 436 -18.02 1.02 25.41
C GLU A 436 -16.63 1.44 25.87
N ILE A 437 -15.90 0.52 26.53
CA ILE A 437 -14.49 0.72 26.91
C ILE A 437 -13.65 1.00 25.67
N GLN A 438 -13.80 0.20 24.61
CA GLN A 438 -13.02 0.36 23.39
C GLN A 438 -13.29 1.72 22.72
N GLN A 439 -14.55 2.14 22.64
CA GLN A 439 -14.94 3.43 22.06
C GLN A 439 -14.39 4.61 22.89
N LYS A 440 -14.52 4.56 24.22
CA LYS A 440 -13.97 5.58 25.12
C LYS A 440 -12.45 5.62 25.06
N TRP A 441 -11.79 4.47 25.02
CA TRP A 441 -10.34 4.38 24.88
C TRP A 441 -9.85 5.01 23.58
N ASN A 442 -10.53 4.71 22.46
CA ASN A 442 -10.21 5.29 21.16
C ASN A 442 -10.40 6.83 21.16
N LEU A 443 -11.52 7.32 21.70
CA LEU A 443 -11.77 8.75 21.84
C LEU A 443 -10.68 9.43 22.69
N LEU A 444 -10.32 8.81 23.81
CA LEU A 444 -9.30 9.32 24.72
C LEU A 444 -7.92 9.37 24.06
N CYS A 445 -7.55 8.37 23.26
CA CYS A 445 -6.31 8.38 22.47
C CYS A 445 -6.25 9.59 21.52
N LEU A 446 -7.35 9.93 20.85
CA LEU A 446 -7.39 11.12 19.98
C LEU A 446 -7.24 12.42 20.78
N LYS A 447 -7.90 12.52 21.93
CA LYS A 447 -7.81 13.69 22.81
C LYS A 447 -6.40 13.86 23.39
N GLU A 448 -5.74 12.77 23.77
CA GLU A 448 -4.35 12.80 24.26
C GLU A 448 -3.37 13.19 23.16
N LEU A 449 -3.53 12.62 21.96
CA LEU A 449 -2.74 13.02 20.81
C LEU A 449 -2.92 14.52 20.51
N GLN A 450 -4.14 15.04 20.60
CA GLN A 450 -4.43 16.46 20.43
C GLN A 450 -3.66 17.32 21.44
N GLN A 451 -3.63 16.93 22.73
CA GLN A 451 -2.86 17.65 23.74
C GLN A 451 -1.35 17.60 23.47
N GLN A 452 -0.82 16.44 23.06
CA GLN A 452 0.60 16.29 22.74
C GLN A 452 1.02 17.11 21.52
N LEU A 453 0.16 17.20 20.50
CA LEU A 453 0.36 18.10 19.36
C LEU A 453 0.30 19.58 19.78
N ALA A 454 -0.57 19.94 20.72
CA ALA A 454 -0.64 21.31 21.24
C ALA A 454 0.62 21.71 22.03
N LEU A 455 1.36 20.74 22.60
CA LEU A 455 2.68 21.02 23.17
C LEU A 455 3.70 21.35 22.07
N GLN A 456 3.61 20.73 20.88
CA GLN A 456 4.52 21.00 19.75
C GLN A 456 4.36 22.40 19.14
N THR A 457 3.22 23.06 19.37
CA THR A 457 2.99 24.42 18.86
C THR A 457 3.59 25.50 19.77
N GLN A 458 4.19 25.11 20.91
CA GLN A 458 4.85 26.01 21.85
C GLN A 458 6.28 26.32 21.37
N ASN A 459 6.68 27.60 21.41
CA ASN A 459 7.93 28.08 20.79
C ASN A 459 9.22 27.50 21.40
N GLU A 460 9.19 26.93 22.62
CA GLU A 460 10.36 26.35 23.30
C GLU A 460 9.96 25.13 24.15
N LEU A 461 10.05 23.92 23.58
CA LEU A 461 9.93 22.68 24.35
C LEU A 461 11.24 22.37 25.07
N SER A 462 11.17 21.94 26.34
CA SER A 462 12.36 21.43 27.04
C SER A 462 12.89 20.16 26.37
N SER A 463 14.20 19.89 26.52
CA SER A 463 14.85 18.74 25.88
C SER A 463 14.19 17.40 26.23
N ASP A 464 13.68 17.27 27.46
CA ASP A 464 13.04 16.06 27.93
C ASP A 464 11.61 15.91 27.38
N ARG A 465 10.84 17.01 27.28
CA ARG A 465 9.53 16.97 26.59
C ARG A 465 9.69 16.63 25.11
N SER A 466 10.65 17.24 24.43
CA SER A 466 10.96 16.92 23.03
C SER A 466 11.38 15.45 22.87
N TYR A 467 12.16 14.91 23.82
CA TYR A 467 12.53 13.49 23.82
C TYR A 467 11.31 12.57 23.94
N VAL A 468 10.41 12.83 24.91
CA VAL A 468 9.16 12.06 25.08
C VAL A 468 8.27 12.12 23.84
N LEU A 469 8.28 13.25 23.13
CA LEU A 469 7.55 13.44 21.87
C LEU A 469 8.29 12.85 20.65
N GLY A 470 9.45 12.21 20.86
CA GLY A 470 10.15 11.41 19.87
C GLY A 470 11.23 12.13 19.07
N SER A 471 11.85 13.21 19.58
CA SER A 471 12.84 14.00 18.84
C SER A 471 14.06 13.21 18.33
N GLN A 472 14.37 12.07 18.94
CA GLN A 472 15.47 11.18 18.55
C GLN A 472 15.08 10.10 17.53
N ALA A 473 13.81 10.03 17.10
CA ALA A 473 13.37 9.05 16.12
C ALA A 473 14.02 9.33 14.75
N ASN A 474 14.48 8.29 14.05
CA ASN A 474 15.12 8.46 12.74
C ASN A 474 14.11 8.85 11.65
N HIS A 475 12.87 8.38 11.76
CA HIS A 475 11.82 8.60 10.77
C HIS A 475 10.79 9.63 11.27
N TYR A 476 9.64 9.15 11.70
CA TYR A 476 8.47 9.94 12.04
C TYR A 476 8.32 10.12 13.55
N SER A 477 7.88 11.31 13.98
CA SER A 477 7.67 11.61 15.40
C SER A 477 6.86 12.88 15.58
N LEU A 478 6.11 12.97 16.69
CA LEU A 478 5.38 14.18 17.06
C LEU A 478 6.32 15.41 17.16
N ALA A 479 7.54 15.22 17.66
CA ALA A 479 8.56 16.27 17.78
C ALA A 479 9.10 16.86 16.47
N LYS A 480 8.74 16.29 15.31
CA LYS A 480 9.22 16.75 14.00
C LYS A 480 8.16 17.51 13.21
N PHE A 481 6.95 17.66 13.73
CA PHE A 481 5.95 18.51 13.09
C PHE A 481 6.30 19.98 13.22
N THR A 482 6.11 20.74 12.15
CA THR A 482 6.09 22.20 12.26
C THR A 482 4.87 22.65 13.06
N PRO A 483 4.87 23.85 13.66
CA PRO A 483 3.69 24.38 14.35
C PRO A 483 2.44 24.40 13.46
N GLN A 484 2.59 24.68 12.16
CA GLN A 484 1.46 24.69 11.23
C GLN A 484 0.92 23.28 10.96
N GLN A 485 1.80 22.29 10.79
CA GLN A 485 1.41 20.89 10.64
C GLN A 485 0.69 20.37 11.89
N ALA A 486 1.22 20.68 13.07
CA ALA A 486 0.60 20.32 14.34
C ALA A 486 -0.78 20.97 14.51
N ASN A 487 -0.92 22.26 14.21
CA ASN A 487 -2.21 22.96 14.25
C ASN A 487 -3.25 22.33 13.30
N PHE A 488 -2.86 21.99 12.07
CA PHE A 488 -3.77 21.34 11.14
C PHE A 488 -4.25 19.97 11.67
N LEU A 489 -3.34 19.16 12.21
CA LEU A 489 -3.70 17.87 12.81
C LEU A 489 -4.60 18.06 14.03
N ILE A 490 -4.39 19.09 14.86
CA ILE A 490 -5.28 19.43 15.98
C ILE A 490 -6.70 19.70 15.47
N SER A 491 -6.85 20.54 14.45
CA SER A 491 -8.17 20.86 13.87
C SER A 491 -8.84 19.64 13.23
N LEU A 492 -8.07 18.76 12.59
CA LEU A 492 -8.57 17.50 12.05
C LEU A 492 -9.03 16.55 13.16
N LEU A 493 -8.26 16.45 14.25
CA LEU A 493 -8.62 15.69 15.44
C LEU A 493 -9.91 16.22 16.09
N GLU A 494 -10.12 17.54 16.13
CA GLU A 494 -11.38 18.12 16.63
C GLU A 494 -12.60 17.60 15.87
N VAL A 495 -12.50 17.42 14.54
CA VAL A 495 -13.59 16.86 13.73
C VAL A 495 -13.84 15.40 14.09
N LEU A 496 -12.78 14.57 14.23
CA LEU A 496 -12.89 13.16 14.63
C LEU A 496 -13.42 12.99 16.07
N ILE A 497 -12.99 13.85 17.00
CA ILE A 497 -13.45 13.86 18.39
C ILE A 497 -14.95 14.19 18.43
N LYS A 498 -15.39 15.25 17.74
CA LYS A 498 -16.82 15.62 17.65
C LYS A 498 -17.64 14.51 17.00
N TRP A 499 -17.11 13.85 15.98
CA TRP A 499 -17.75 12.70 15.34
C TRP A 499 -18.01 11.57 16.34
N ALA A 500 -17.01 11.22 17.14
CA ALA A 500 -17.11 10.20 18.16
C ALA A 500 -18.07 10.59 19.30
N GLU A 501 -18.01 11.83 19.77
CA GLU A 501 -18.90 12.37 20.82
C GLU A 501 -20.38 12.40 20.38
N ASN A 502 -20.64 12.46 19.08
CA ASN A 502 -21.99 12.32 18.49
C ASN A 502 -22.44 10.85 18.34
N GLY A 503 -21.78 9.90 19.00
CA GLY A 503 -22.17 8.49 19.05
C GLY A 503 -21.75 7.67 17.82
N GLN A 504 -20.83 8.16 16.99
CA GLN A 504 -20.29 7.40 15.86
C GLN A 504 -19.03 6.64 16.28
N PRO A 505 -18.88 5.34 15.95
CA PRO A 505 -17.75 4.56 16.41
C PRO A 505 -16.43 4.96 15.72
N LEU A 506 -15.34 5.02 16.51
CA LEU A 506 -13.97 5.10 15.99
C LEU A 506 -13.39 3.69 15.85
N GLU A 507 -13.18 3.25 14.62
CA GLU A 507 -12.53 1.99 14.28
C GLU A 507 -11.02 2.14 14.03
N GLU A 508 -10.27 1.03 14.08
CA GLU A 508 -8.81 0.96 13.82
C GLU A 508 -8.39 1.64 12.50
N ILE A 509 -9.26 1.57 11.47
CA ILE A 509 -9.00 2.19 10.17
C ILE A 509 -8.82 3.72 10.26
N HIS A 510 -9.51 4.39 11.19
CA HIS A 510 -9.40 5.84 11.36
C HIS A 510 -8.02 6.21 11.94
N PHE A 511 -7.52 5.42 12.89
CA PHE A 511 -6.19 5.59 13.45
C PHE A 511 -5.10 5.28 12.44
N LYS A 512 -5.26 4.20 11.66
CA LYS A 512 -4.35 3.88 10.56
C LYS A 512 -4.32 4.99 9.52
N TRP A 513 -5.49 5.49 9.12
CA TRP A 513 -5.57 6.59 8.18
C TRP A 513 -4.93 7.87 8.72
N LEU A 514 -5.18 8.22 9.98
CA LEU A 514 -4.58 9.39 10.61
C LEU A 514 -3.05 9.26 10.74
N LYS A 515 -2.56 8.06 11.08
CA LYS A 515 -1.14 7.73 11.04
C LYS A 515 -0.56 7.95 9.65
N ASP A 516 -1.15 7.32 8.64
CA ASP A 516 -0.68 7.41 7.25
C ASP A 516 -0.68 8.89 6.81
N PHE A 517 -1.74 9.65 7.11
CA PHE A 517 -1.84 11.08 6.84
C PHE A 517 -0.68 11.85 7.49
N ALA A 518 -0.44 11.64 8.77
CA ALA A 518 0.59 12.35 9.52
C ALA A 518 2.01 11.98 9.05
N GLU A 519 2.26 10.69 8.74
CA GLU A 519 3.54 10.22 8.16
C GLU A 519 3.79 10.84 6.79
N TYR A 520 2.81 10.85 5.88
CA TYR A 520 2.97 11.47 4.56
C TYR A 520 3.15 12.98 4.65
N MET A 521 2.41 13.65 5.54
CA MET A 521 2.53 15.08 5.77
C MET A 521 3.97 15.44 6.20
N GLN A 522 4.55 14.67 7.11
CA GLN A 522 5.93 14.85 7.56
C GLN A 522 6.95 14.46 6.46
N ALA A 523 6.73 13.34 5.75
CA ALA A 523 7.62 12.84 4.70
C ALA A 523 7.75 13.81 3.51
N MET A 524 6.64 14.44 3.13
CA MET A 524 6.58 15.40 2.02
C MET A 524 6.84 16.85 2.46
N GLN A 525 6.97 17.10 3.77
CA GLN A 525 7.10 18.43 4.37
C GLN A 525 5.99 19.39 3.92
N VAL A 526 4.77 18.87 3.78
CA VAL A 526 3.60 19.64 3.33
C VAL A 526 2.78 20.09 4.53
N THR A 527 2.13 21.23 4.40
CA THR A 527 1.14 21.72 5.37
C THR A 527 -0.19 21.89 4.66
N PRO A 528 -1.15 20.97 4.85
CA PRO A 528 -2.50 21.10 4.32
C PRO A 528 -3.16 22.40 4.77
N ALA A 529 -3.94 23.00 3.87
CA ALA A 529 -4.63 24.24 4.15
C ALA A 529 -5.94 24.01 4.93
N GLU A 530 -6.23 24.86 5.91
CA GLU A 530 -7.39 24.71 6.81
C GLU A 530 -8.75 24.71 6.09
N TYR A 531 -8.87 25.37 4.93
CA TYR A 531 -10.12 25.39 4.16
C TYR A 531 -10.54 24.00 3.64
N LEU A 532 -9.67 22.99 3.74
CA LEU A 532 -9.95 21.60 3.38
C LEU A 532 -10.68 20.83 4.50
N LEU A 533 -10.74 21.34 5.73
CA LEU A 533 -11.41 20.68 6.87
C LEU A 533 -12.91 20.37 6.63
N PRO A 534 -13.71 21.21 5.94
CA PRO A 534 -15.08 20.84 5.58
C PRO A 534 -15.16 19.62 4.66
N GLU A 535 -14.22 19.46 3.72
CA GLU A 535 -14.16 18.31 2.81
C GLU A 535 -13.81 17.03 3.57
N PHE A 536 -12.98 17.13 4.62
CA PHE A 536 -12.71 16.01 5.52
C PHE A 536 -13.99 15.47 6.17
N ASN A 537 -14.84 16.37 6.69
CA ASN A 537 -16.09 15.97 7.35
C ASN A 537 -17.05 15.25 6.38
N GLU A 538 -17.09 15.69 5.12
CA GLU A 538 -17.83 15.00 4.06
C GLU A 538 -17.24 13.61 3.76
N ALA A 539 -15.91 13.52 3.63
CA ALA A 539 -15.22 12.26 3.39
C ALA A 539 -15.43 11.26 4.55
N LEU A 540 -15.32 11.73 5.80
CA LEU A 540 -15.58 10.94 7.01
C LEU A 540 -17.01 10.43 7.03
N THR A 541 -17.98 11.25 6.67
CA THR A 541 -19.40 10.84 6.62
C THR A 541 -19.64 9.74 5.58
N LYS A 542 -19.04 9.87 4.39
CA LYS A 542 -19.12 8.86 3.32
C LYS A 542 -18.33 7.59 3.62
N SER A 543 -17.34 7.67 4.52
CA SER A 543 -16.44 6.56 4.83
C SER A 543 -17.10 5.37 5.55
N LYS A 544 -18.33 5.56 6.05
CA LYS A 544 -19.14 4.51 6.67
C LYS A 544 -19.44 3.33 5.74
N GLU A 545 -19.55 3.60 4.43
CA GLU A 545 -19.98 2.61 3.43
C GLU A 545 -18.82 2.14 2.54
N ASP A 546 -17.83 3.01 2.28
CA ASP A 546 -16.65 2.73 1.47
C ASP A 546 -15.43 3.43 2.11
N LYS A 547 -14.28 2.77 2.15
CA LYS A 547 -13.04 3.33 2.76
C LYS A 547 -12.29 4.29 1.83
N LYS A 548 -12.61 4.30 0.52
CA LYS A 548 -11.96 5.16 -0.48
C LYS A 548 -12.03 6.67 -0.18
N PRO A 549 -13.15 7.25 0.33
CA PRO A 549 -13.26 8.70 0.53
C PRO A 549 -12.17 9.29 1.43
N LEU A 550 -11.76 8.61 2.50
CA LEU A 550 -10.69 9.08 3.39
C LEU A 550 -9.31 9.05 2.70
N ALA A 551 -9.01 7.98 1.97
CA ALA A 551 -7.80 7.91 1.17
C ALA A 551 -7.78 9.04 0.14
N THR A 552 -8.89 9.23 -0.58
CA THR A 552 -8.98 10.28 -1.58
C THR A 552 -8.88 11.68 -0.99
N PHE A 553 -9.46 11.95 0.18
CA PHE A 553 -9.27 13.22 0.89
C PHE A 553 -7.79 13.46 1.24
N LEU A 554 -7.07 12.44 1.70
CA LEU A 554 -5.64 12.51 1.99
C LEU A 554 -4.82 12.91 0.75
N PHE A 555 -5.05 12.25 -0.39
CA PHE A 555 -4.33 12.58 -1.63
C PHE A 555 -4.77 13.94 -2.20
N HIS A 556 -6.04 14.31 -2.05
CA HIS A 556 -6.52 15.65 -2.39
C HIS A 556 -5.76 16.73 -1.59
N CYS A 557 -5.62 16.55 -0.28
CA CYS A 557 -4.87 17.48 0.58
C CYS A 557 -3.43 17.66 0.11
N PHE A 558 -2.73 16.56 -0.15
CA PHE A 558 -1.34 16.62 -0.58
C PHE A 558 -1.18 17.26 -1.95
N ARG A 559 -2.03 16.93 -2.93
CA ARG A 559 -2.01 17.59 -4.24
C ARG A 559 -2.27 19.08 -4.11
N SER A 560 -3.30 19.45 -3.36
CA SER A 560 -3.65 20.86 -3.13
C SER A 560 -2.50 21.63 -2.47
N SER A 561 -1.79 21.00 -1.54
CA SER A 561 -0.65 21.60 -0.83
C SER A 561 0.61 21.72 -1.67
N LEU A 562 0.79 20.83 -2.66
CA LEU A 562 1.95 20.83 -3.55
C LEU A 562 1.76 21.75 -4.77
N MET A 563 0.53 22.10 -5.12
CA MET A 563 0.26 23.06 -6.19
C MET A 563 0.77 24.44 -5.80
N PRO A 564 1.46 25.16 -6.70
CA PRO A 564 2.16 26.39 -6.36
C PRO A 564 1.24 27.54 -5.97
N ASN A 565 0.00 27.57 -6.47
CA ASN A 565 -0.99 28.59 -6.15
C ASN A 565 -2.42 28.15 -6.52
N GLU A 566 -3.40 29.03 -6.23
CA GLU A 566 -4.82 28.78 -6.51
C GLU A 566 -5.12 28.58 -7.99
N ARG A 567 -4.50 29.35 -8.90
CA ARG A 567 -4.72 29.21 -10.33
C ARG A 567 -4.28 27.84 -10.84
N ALA A 568 -3.10 27.36 -10.43
CA ALA A 568 -2.63 26.03 -10.78
C ALA A 568 -3.59 24.92 -10.27
N ARG A 569 -4.15 25.10 -9.05
CA ARG A 569 -5.18 24.20 -8.52
C ARG A 569 -6.45 24.21 -9.37
N GLU A 570 -6.91 25.38 -9.82
CA GLU A 570 -8.08 25.49 -10.70
C GLU A 570 -7.83 24.84 -12.07
N LEU A 571 -6.65 25.06 -12.66
CA LEU A 571 -6.27 24.46 -13.94
C LEU A 571 -6.27 22.92 -13.88
N LEU A 572 -5.87 22.35 -12.73
CA LEU A 572 -5.84 20.91 -12.49
C LEU A 572 -7.23 20.25 -12.35
N LYS A 573 -8.31 21.02 -12.07
CA LYS A 573 -9.65 20.45 -11.82
C LYS A 573 -10.21 19.68 -13.02
N GLN A 574 -10.93 18.59 -12.74
CA GLN A 574 -11.74 17.83 -13.70
C GLN A 574 -13.19 17.78 -13.21
N ASN A 575 -14.15 18.12 -14.06
CA ASN A 575 -15.58 18.25 -13.71
C ASN A 575 -15.84 19.14 -12.47
N GLY A 576 -15.04 20.20 -12.29
CA GLY A 576 -15.19 21.14 -11.17
C GLY A 576 -14.65 20.63 -9.83
N GLN A 577 -14.06 19.44 -9.78
CA GLN A 577 -13.38 18.89 -8.60
C GLN A 577 -11.90 18.69 -8.89
N LEU A 578 -11.03 18.92 -7.91
CA LEU A 578 -9.66 18.39 -7.95
C LEU A 578 -9.81 16.86 -7.91
N GLY A 579 -9.52 16.20 -9.04
CA GLY A 579 -10.01 14.85 -9.34
C GLY A 579 -9.85 13.84 -8.20
N LEU A 580 -10.96 13.21 -7.81
CA LEU A 580 -10.99 12.08 -6.87
C LEU A 580 -10.45 10.78 -7.50
N GLU A 581 -10.46 10.69 -8.83
CA GLU A 581 -9.81 9.64 -9.63
C GLU A 581 -9.15 10.29 -10.85
N PHE A 582 -7.89 10.71 -10.72
CA PHE A 582 -7.11 11.21 -11.85
C PHE A 582 -6.94 10.08 -12.87
N LYS A 583 -7.79 10.01 -13.90
CA LYS A 583 -7.75 8.92 -14.90
C LYS A 583 -6.38 8.79 -15.61
N ARG A 584 -5.53 9.82 -15.52
CA ARG A 584 -4.07 9.78 -15.69
C ARG A 584 -3.47 10.88 -14.77
N THR A 585 -2.46 10.54 -13.95
CA THR A 585 -1.34 11.41 -13.49
C THR A 585 -1.57 12.60 -12.55
N GLY A 586 -2.02 12.36 -11.32
CA GLY A 586 -1.97 13.36 -10.24
C GLY A 586 -0.92 13.09 -9.15
N ASN A 587 -0.13 12.01 -9.27
CA ASN A 587 0.84 11.60 -8.24
C ASN A 587 2.30 11.84 -8.64
N SER A 588 2.57 12.26 -9.88
CA SER A 588 3.90 12.58 -10.40
C SER A 588 4.61 13.55 -9.44
N LEU A 589 3.93 14.67 -9.14
CA LEU A 589 4.43 15.68 -8.22
C LEU A 589 4.66 15.16 -6.79
N MET A 590 3.79 14.28 -6.30
CA MET A 590 3.92 13.69 -4.96
C MET A 590 5.12 12.74 -4.86
N TYR A 591 5.31 11.89 -5.87
CA TYR A 591 6.46 10.98 -5.94
C TYR A 591 7.77 11.76 -6.13
N ALA A 592 7.74 12.83 -6.93
CA ALA A 592 8.87 13.74 -7.08
C ALA A 592 9.22 14.42 -5.75
N GLN A 593 8.25 15.05 -5.08
CA GLN A 593 8.47 15.70 -3.78
C GLN A 593 9.11 14.74 -2.77
N SER A 594 8.55 13.54 -2.62
CA SER A 594 9.08 12.53 -1.69
C SER A 594 10.52 12.15 -2.02
N THR A 595 10.82 11.98 -3.32
CA THR A 595 12.14 11.58 -3.78
C THR A 595 13.19 12.69 -3.63
N LEU A 596 12.84 13.93 -3.97
CA LEU A 596 13.71 15.11 -3.87
C LEU A 596 14.09 15.42 -2.41
N LEU A 597 13.23 15.04 -1.45
CA LEU A 597 13.49 15.10 -0.02
C LEU A 597 14.29 13.89 0.52
N GLY A 598 14.72 12.98 -0.35
CA GLY A 598 15.50 11.79 0.01
C GLY A 598 14.67 10.58 0.44
N ASN A 599 13.34 10.65 0.38
CA ASN A 599 12.43 9.59 0.82
C ASN A 599 11.99 8.67 -0.34
N LEU A 600 12.96 8.10 -1.05
CA LEU A 600 12.71 7.14 -2.15
C LEU A 600 11.92 5.90 -1.71
N THR A 601 11.99 5.51 -0.43
CA THR A 601 11.34 4.30 0.13
C THR A 601 9.83 4.45 0.21
N SER A 602 9.33 5.69 0.34
CA SER A 602 7.90 5.97 0.38
C SER A 602 7.25 5.72 -0.98
N ALA A 603 7.86 6.23 -2.06
CA ALA A 603 7.31 6.08 -3.40
C ALA A 603 7.65 4.72 -4.05
N PHE A 604 8.82 4.14 -3.75
CA PHE A 604 9.38 2.96 -4.42
C PHE A 604 9.96 1.91 -3.44
N PRO A 605 9.17 1.40 -2.48
CA PRO A 605 9.68 0.55 -1.39
C PRO A 605 10.41 -0.71 -1.89
N LYS A 606 9.92 -1.36 -2.96
CA LYS A 606 10.60 -2.52 -3.59
C LYS A 606 11.44 -2.11 -4.80
N GLY A 607 11.03 -1.05 -5.50
CA GLY A 607 11.64 -0.58 -6.75
C GLY A 607 13.10 -0.14 -6.62
N GLN A 608 13.53 0.35 -5.45
CA GLN A 608 14.91 0.80 -5.21
C GLN A 608 15.99 -0.22 -5.53
N SER A 609 15.68 -1.50 -5.33
CA SER A 609 16.63 -2.57 -5.64
C SER A 609 17.06 -2.54 -7.11
N GLY A 610 16.25 -2.00 -8.03
CA GLY A 610 16.57 -1.89 -9.46
C GLY A 610 17.21 -0.56 -9.88
N MET A 611 17.65 0.28 -8.94
CA MET A 611 18.20 1.61 -9.22
C MET A 611 19.70 1.68 -8.97
N SER A 612 20.48 2.10 -9.97
CA SER A 612 21.88 2.51 -9.77
C SER A 612 21.98 3.83 -8.98
N ASP A 613 23.16 4.12 -8.42
CA ASP A 613 23.36 5.36 -7.65
C ASP A 613 23.27 6.62 -8.53
N ASP A 614 23.76 6.56 -9.77
CA ASP A 614 23.60 7.63 -10.75
C ASP A 614 22.12 7.89 -11.06
N TYR A 615 21.33 6.83 -11.19
CA TYR A 615 19.90 6.93 -11.45
C TYR A 615 19.13 7.48 -10.23
N LYS A 616 19.47 7.04 -9.01
CA LYS A 616 18.93 7.63 -7.77
C LYS A 616 19.28 9.11 -7.66
N ALA A 617 20.51 9.47 -8.02
CA ALA A 617 21.00 10.84 -8.01
C ALA A 617 20.23 11.73 -9.00
N MET A 618 19.89 11.19 -10.18
CA MET A 618 19.07 11.85 -11.19
C MET A 618 17.61 11.99 -10.74
N LEU A 619 16.97 10.93 -10.21
CA LEU A 619 15.60 11.05 -9.69
C LEU A 619 15.50 12.04 -8.51
N GLY A 620 16.45 11.98 -7.58
CA GLY A 620 16.51 12.91 -6.43
C GLY A 620 17.02 14.31 -6.77
N LEU A 621 17.45 14.54 -8.01
CA LEU A 621 18.11 15.78 -8.46
C LEU A 621 19.24 16.22 -7.52
N SER A 622 19.98 15.25 -6.96
CA SER A 622 20.96 15.49 -5.89
C SER A 622 22.11 16.41 -6.32
N ASN A 623 22.43 16.44 -7.61
CA ASN A 623 23.47 17.27 -8.22
C ASN A 623 22.97 18.63 -8.75
N HIS A 624 21.69 18.96 -8.52
CA HIS A 624 21.05 20.20 -8.97
C HIS A 624 20.91 21.20 -7.83
N ASN A 625 20.98 22.49 -8.18
CA ASN A 625 20.85 23.57 -7.19
C ASN A 625 19.37 23.78 -6.77
N PRO A 626 19.10 24.52 -5.69
CA PRO A 626 17.73 24.75 -5.22
C PRO A 626 16.80 25.41 -6.25
N LYS A 627 17.30 26.32 -7.09
CA LYS A 627 16.49 26.98 -8.14
C LYS A 627 16.05 26.00 -9.22
N GLN A 628 16.95 25.11 -9.65
CA GLN A 628 16.65 24.05 -10.62
C GLN A 628 15.61 23.08 -10.08
N LYS A 629 15.72 22.66 -8.82
CA LYS A 629 14.71 21.82 -8.16
C LYS A 629 13.36 22.51 -8.09
N MET A 630 13.33 23.79 -7.75
CA MET A 630 12.09 24.57 -7.69
C MET A 630 11.44 24.73 -9.07
N ALA A 631 12.23 25.08 -10.11
CA ALA A 631 11.73 25.17 -11.48
C ALA A 631 11.17 23.83 -11.98
N PHE A 632 11.85 22.73 -11.66
CA PHE A 632 11.38 21.38 -11.98
C PHE A 632 10.04 21.05 -11.30
N MET A 633 9.90 21.36 -10.01
CA MET A 633 8.65 21.15 -9.27
C MET A 633 7.50 22.01 -9.80
N LEU A 634 7.77 23.27 -10.16
CA LEU A 634 6.79 24.15 -10.80
C LEU A 634 6.36 23.60 -12.17
N HIS A 635 7.33 23.20 -13.00
CA HIS A 635 7.06 22.60 -14.29
C HIS A 635 6.21 21.33 -14.15
N LEU A 636 6.55 20.42 -13.23
CA LEU A 636 5.82 19.19 -13.01
C LEU A 636 4.39 19.45 -12.51
N ALA A 637 4.20 20.45 -11.63
CA ALA A 637 2.88 20.87 -11.19
C ALA A 637 2.04 21.46 -12.33
N LEU A 638 2.63 22.29 -13.19
CA LEU A 638 1.95 22.86 -14.36
C LEU A 638 1.63 21.82 -15.43
N HIS A 639 2.54 20.86 -15.64
CA HIS A 639 2.31 19.72 -16.52
C HIS A 639 1.14 18.85 -16.03
N ASP A 640 1.11 18.52 -14.74
CA ASP A 640 -0.04 17.83 -14.15
C ASP A 640 -1.32 18.67 -14.28
N ALA A 641 -1.24 20.00 -14.10
CA ALA A 641 -2.37 20.92 -14.29
C ALA A 641 -2.87 20.98 -15.74
N GLY A 642 -1.99 20.83 -16.74
CA GLY A 642 -2.32 20.69 -18.17
C GLY A 642 -3.32 19.60 -18.48
N LYS A 643 -3.45 18.62 -17.58
CA LYS A 643 -4.33 17.45 -17.72
C LYS A 643 -5.74 17.71 -17.20
N GLY A 644 -6.00 18.88 -16.60
CA GLY A 644 -7.32 19.29 -16.15
C GLY A 644 -8.25 19.71 -17.29
N ASP A 645 -9.53 19.87 -16.95
CA ASP A 645 -10.59 20.16 -17.92
C ASP A 645 -10.49 21.58 -18.49
N VAL A 646 -9.91 22.52 -17.75
CA VAL A 646 -9.84 23.93 -18.17
C VAL A 646 -9.09 24.05 -19.49
N ILE A 647 -7.89 23.47 -19.55
CA ILE A 647 -7.03 23.51 -20.75
C ILE A 647 -7.59 22.58 -21.83
N LYS A 648 -7.96 21.34 -21.47
CA LYS A 648 -8.54 20.37 -22.42
C LYS A 648 -9.80 20.85 -23.13
N LYS A 649 -10.66 21.61 -22.45
CA LYS A 649 -11.86 22.19 -23.04
C LYS A 649 -11.61 23.55 -23.69
N ALA A 650 -10.45 24.17 -23.44
CA ALA A 650 -10.07 25.44 -24.04
C ALA A 650 -9.31 25.27 -25.36
N VAL A 651 -8.72 24.11 -25.64
CA VAL A 651 -7.93 23.86 -26.86
C VAL A 651 -8.60 22.79 -27.71
N LYS A 652 -8.77 23.06 -29.01
CA LYS A 652 -9.33 22.12 -30.00
C LYS A 652 -8.57 22.23 -31.32
N ALA A 653 -8.52 21.14 -32.11
CA ALA A 653 -8.00 21.20 -33.47
C ALA A 653 -9.12 21.33 -34.51
N ASP A 654 -8.92 22.21 -35.50
CA ASP A 654 -9.76 22.28 -36.69
C ASP A 654 -9.41 21.18 -37.71
N LYS A 655 -10.15 21.12 -38.82
CA LYS A 655 -9.94 20.10 -39.86
C LYS A 655 -8.62 20.26 -40.62
N ASP A 656 -8.03 21.44 -40.56
CA ASP A 656 -6.80 21.80 -41.25
C ASP A 656 -5.58 21.64 -40.31
N GLY A 657 -5.77 21.13 -39.09
CA GLY A 657 -4.71 20.91 -38.11
C GLY A 657 -4.33 22.16 -37.30
N ASN A 658 -5.04 23.29 -37.46
CA ASN A 658 -4.79 24.47 -36.63
C ASN A 658 -5.46 24.34 -35.27
N PHE A 659 -4.83 24.93 -34.26
CA PHE A 659 -5.35 24.97 -32.90
C PHE A 659 -6.29 26.17 -32.72
N LEU A 660 -7.47 25.93 -32.20
CA LEU A 660 -8.40 26.95 -31.74
C LEU A 660 -8.37 26.96 -30.21
N ILE A 661 -8.10 28.13 -29.63
CA ILE A 661 -7.89 28.31 -28.19
C ILE A 661 -8.88 29.32 -27.64
N ARG A 662 -9.53 28.99 -26.53
CA ARG A 662 -10.36 29.90 -25.74
C ARG A 662 -9.58 30.39 -24.52
N ILE A 663 -9.31 31.69 -24.45
CA ILE A 663 -8.80 32.36 -23.25
C ILE A 663 -9.90 33.30 -22.76
N ASP A 664 -10.44 33.02 -21.56
CA ASP A 664 -11.58 33.74 -20.99
C ASP A 664 -12.79 33.78 -21.94
N LYS A 665 -13.14 34.96 -22.46
CA LYS A 665 -14.23 35.18 -23.44
C LYS A 665 -13.73 35.33 -24.89
N ASN A 666 -12.42 35.29 -25.09
CA ASN A 666 -11.79 35.52 -26.37
C ASN A 666 -11.39 34.19 -27.03
N PHE A 667 -11.40 34.16 -28.36
CA PHE A 667 -11.08 32.97 -29.15
C PHE A 667 -9.96 33.29 -30.12
N PHE A 668 -8.96 32.43 -30.15
CA PHE A 668 -7.77 32.59 -30.95
C PHE A 668 -7.55 31.36 -31.82
N LYS A 669 -6.92 31.56 -32.98
CA LYS A 669 -6.44 30.53 -33.89
C LYS A 669 -4.92 30.59 -33.92
N VAL A 670 -4.29 29.45 -33.68
CA VAL A 670 -2.86 29.22 -33.74
C VAL A 670 -2.56 28.19 -34.83
N THR A 671 -1.65 28.53 -35.74
CA THR A 671 -1.21 27.59 -36.80
C THR A 671 -0.52 26.37 -36.21
N GLU A 672 -0.47 25.27 -36.97
CA GLU A 672 0.24 24.04 -36.59
C GLU A 672 1.70 24.29 -36.15
N ASN A 673 2.39 25.27 -36.76
CA ASN A 673 3.76 25.66 -36.40
C ASN A 673 3.87 26.55 -35.14
N LYS A 674 2.77 26.83 -34.43
CA LYS A 674 2.74 27.70 -33.23
C LYS A 674 3.13 29.18 -33.48
N GLU A 675 3.10 29.68 -34.72
CA GLU A 675 3.62 31.02 -35.08
C GLU A 675 2.57 32.15 -35.21
N LEU A 676 1.35 31.86 -35.70
CA LEU A 676 0.36 32.90 -36.00
C LEU A 676 -0.82 32.85 -35.03
N ILE A 677 -0.96 33.86 -34.17
CA ILE A 677 -2.14 34.05 -33.29
C ILE A 677 -3.08 35.07 -33.95
N ALA A 678 -4.25 34.62 -34.41
CA ALA A 678 -5.30 35.48 -34.95
C ALA A 678 -6.61 35.31 -34.16
N GLU A 679 -7.43 36.35 -34.03
CA GLU A 679 -8.77 36.20 -33.45
C GLU A 679 -9.68 35.35 -34.34
N THR A 680 -10.49 34.49 -33.74
CA THR A 680 -11.49 33.64 -34.40
C THR A 680 -12.85 33.77 -33.68
N SER A 681 -13.89 33.14 -34.22
CA SER A 681 -15.22 33.15 -33.63
C SER A 681 -15.49 31.95 -32.72
N GLU A 682 -16.37 32.14 -31.74
CA GLU A 682 -16.90 31.05 -30.91
C GLU A 682 -17.54 29.92 -31.75
N GLU A 683 -18.16 30.27 -32.87
CA GLU A 683 -18.77 29.29 -33.78
C GLU A 683 -17.74 28.36 -34.42
N GLU A 684 -16.58 28.87 -34.82
CA GLU A 684 -15.48 28.07 -35.35
C GLU A 684 -14.92 27.13 -34.28
N PHE A 685 -14.70 27.65 -33.07
CA PHE A 685 -14.28 26.85 -31.91
C PHE A 685 -15.27 25.73 -31.57
N ASN A 686 -16.57 26.00 -31.62
CA ASN A 686 -17.61 25.01 -31.32
C ASN A 686 -17.76 23.94 -32.42
N LYS A 687 -17.39 24.26 -33.67
CA LYS A 687 -17.38 23.30 -34.79
C LYS A 687 -16.14 22.40 -34.79
N ALA A 688 -15.04 22.83 -34.17
CA ALA A 688 -13.84 22.02 -34.03
C ALA A 688 -14.07 20.84 -33.06
N ASN A 689 -13.62 19.66 -33.49
CA ASN A 689 -13.71 18.41 -32.74
C ASN A 689 -12.46 17.53 -32.89
N GLY A 690 -11.37 18.09 -33.44
CA GLY A 690 -10.10 17.39 -33.53
C GLY A 690 -9.51 17.16 -32.15
N PHE A 691 -8.99 15.96 -31.93
CA PHE A 691 -8.28 15.58 -30.71
C PHE A 691 -6.95 16.35 -30.62
N VAL A 692 -6.65 16.89 -29.44
CA VAL A 692 -5.37 17.53 -29.13
C VAL A 692 -4.80 16.81 -27.91
N ASP A 693 -3.54 16.40 -27.99
CA ASP A 693 -2.86 15.82 -26.83
C ASP A 693 -2.71 16.87 -25.72
N HIS A 694 -2.73 16.44 -24.47
CA HIS A 694 -2.65 17.35 -23.33
C HIS A 694 -1.34 18.15 -23.24
N ASP A 695 -0.20 17.57 -23.63
CA ASP A 695 1.09 18.26 -23.58
C ASP A 695 1.10 19.41 -24.59
N GLU A 696 0.68 19.09 -25.81
CA GLU A 696 0.53 20.05 -26.91
C GLU A 696 -0.53 21.12 -26.57
N ALA A 697 -1.65 20.73 -25.96
CA ALA A 697 -2.67 21.65 -25.49
C ALA A 697 -2.15 22.61 -24.42
N LEU A 698 -1.34 22.13 -23.48
CA LEU A 698 -0.73 22.95 -22.44
C LEU A 698 0.19 24.01 -23.05
N VAL A 699 1.08 23.62 -23.97
CA VAL A 699 2.03 24.54 -24.59
C VAL A 699 1.33 25.59 -25.44
N VAL A 700 0.38 25.19 -26.28
CA VAL A 700 -0.34 26.14 -27.14
C VAL A 700 -1.24 27.06 -26.32
N TYR A 701 -1.88 26.55 -25.26
CA TYR A 701 -2.65 27.37 -24.32
C TYR A 701 -1.78 28.42 -23.62
N ALA A 702 -0.60 28.01 -23.14
CA ALA A 702 0.35 28.89 -22.47
C ALA A 702 0.93 29.94 -23.43
N LEU A 703 1.27 29.56 -24.66
CA LEU A 703 1.76 30.47 -25.69
C LEU A 703 0.71 31.53 -26.08
N CYS A 704 -0.54 31.09 -26.30
CA CYS A 704 -1.63 32.01 -26.65
C CYS A 704 -1.92 32.99 -25.51
N GLY A 705 -2.00 32.50 -24.26
CA GLY A 705 -2.24 33.33 -23.09
C GLY A 705 -1.10 34.31 -22.79
N SER A 706 0.15 33.85 -22.86
CA SER A 706 1.34 34.69 -22.63
C SER A 706 1.44 35.84 -23.62
N THR A 707 1.08 35.60 -24.90
CA THR A 707 1.02 36.66 -25.92
C THR A 707 -0.11 37.65 -25.64
N HIS A 708 -1.31 37.17 -25.27
CA HIS A 708 -2.46 38.01 -24.96
C HIS A 708 -2.23 38.91 -23.74
N TYR A 709 -1.56 38.38 -22.72
CA TYR A 709 -1.32 39.05 -21.44
C TYR A 709 0.09 39.69 -21.32
N HIS A 710 0.90 39.67 -22.37
CA HIS A 710 2.25 40.23 -22.42
C HIS A 710 3.17 39.77 -21.28
N CYS A 711 3.23 38.47 -21.05
CA CYS A 711 4.07 37.81 -20.05
C CYS A 711 4.73 36.55 -20.64
N SER A 712 5.47 35.78 -19.84
CA SER A 712 5.96 34.46 -20.23
C SER A 712 4.88 33.36 -20.09
N PRO A 713 5.04 32.20 -20.76
CA PRO A 713 4.14 31.06 -20.62
C PRO A 713 3.92 30.62 -19.17
N THR A 714 4.99 30.48 -18.39
CA THR A 714 4.91 30.08 -16.97
C THR A 714 4.20 31.14 -16.14
N GLU A 715 4.45 32.42 -16.38
CA GLU A 715 3.76 33.52 -15.70
C GLU A 715 2.24 33.48 -15.96
N PHE A 716 1.82 33.27 -17.21
CA PHE A 716 0.41 33.15 -17.54
C PHE A 716 -0.26 31.94 -16.86
N LEU A 717 0.41 30.79 -16.84
CA LEU A 717 -0.12 29.58 -16.21
C LEU A 717 -0.24 29.73 -14.69
N LEU A 718 0.76 30.34 -14.04
CA LEU A 718 0.77 30.53 -12.59
C LEU A 718 -0.09 31.70 -12.12
N PHE A 719 -0.08 32.83 -12.82
CA PHE A 719 -0.65 34.09 -12.32
C PHE A 719 -1.76 34.66 -13.21
N GLY A 720 -1.90 34.15 -14.43
CA GLY A 720 -2.85 34.70 -15.41
C GLY A 720 -2.39 36.00 -16.07
N GLY A 721 -1.13 36.36 -15.88
CA GLY A 721 -0.49 37.58 -16.35
C GLY A 721 0.96 37.64 -15.82
N PRO A 722 1.63 38.81 -15.87
CA PRO A 722 2.98 38.98 -15.35
C PRO A 722 3.13 38.54 -13.89
N ALA A 723 4.27 37.96 -13.53
CA ALA A 723 4.56 37.58 -12.14
C ALA A 723 4.71 38.81 -11.21
N PRO A 724 4.49 38.62 -9.89
CA PRO A 724 4.90 39.59 -8.88
C PRO A 724 6.38 39.99 -9.01
N GLU A 725 6.72 41.25 -8.72
CA GLU A 725 8.08 41.80 -8.90
C GLU A 725 9.17 41.05 -8.11
N ASP A 726 8.78 40.42 -7.00
CA ASP A 726 9.63 39.68 -6.07
C ASP A 726 9.86 38.22 -6.46
N PHE A 727 9.19 37.70 -7.50
CA PHE A 727 9.38 36.33 -7.96
C PHE A 727 10.67 36.17 -8.76
N ASP A 728 11.43 35.10 -8.50
CA ASP A 728 12.72 34.86 -9.16
C ASP A 728 12.55 34.54 -10.65
N LYS A 729 12.98 35.48 -11.51
CA LYS A 729 12.89 35.36 -12.97
C LYS A 729 13.73 34.22 -13.55
N GLU A 730 14.79 33.79 -12.85
CA GLU A 730 15.61 32.66 -13.29
C GLU A 730 14.81 31.35 -13.21
N ILE A 731 13.98 31.19 -12.17
CA ILE A 731 13.11 30.02 -12.00
C ILE A 731 12.05 29.98 -13.10
N LEU A 732 11.42 31.12 -13.39
CA LEU A 732 10.42 31.25 -14.47
C LEU A 732 11.03 30.90 -15.82
N SER A 733 12.20 31.48 -16.14
CA SER A 733 12.89 31.22 -17.41
C SER A 733 13.28 29.75 -17.58
N LEU A 734 13.74 29.08 -16.52
CA LEU A 734 14.05 27.65 -16.57
C LEU A 734 12.78 26.80 -16.72
N CYS A 735 11.68 27.18 -16.07
CA CYS A 735 10.39 26.50 -16.22
C CYS A 735 9.83 26.66 -17.65
N ASP A 736 9.97 27.82 -18.28
CA ASP A 736 9.59 28.05 -19.69
C ASP A 736 10.40 27.16 -20.65
N GLN A 737 11.70 27.00 -20.39
CA GLN A 737 12.54 26.08 -21.14
C GLN A 737 12.04 24.65 -21.00
N LEU A 738 11.74 24.20 -19.78
CA LEU A 738 11.20 22.86 -19.53
C LEU A 738 9.83 22.64 -20.17
N LEU A 739 8.94 23.64 -20.17
CA LEU A 739 7.65 23.56 -20.86
C LEU A 739 7.82 23.27 -22.36
N THR A 740 8.89 23.77 -22.97
CA THR A 740 9.18 23.56 -24.40
C THR A 740 9.94 22.24 -24.64
N LEU A 741 10.86 21.87 -23.75
CA LEU A 741 11.71 20.68 -23.90
C LEU A 741 10.99 19.38 -23.52
N CYS A 742 9.94 19.45 -22.70
CA CYS A 742 9.09 18.31 -22.35
C CYS A 742 7.85 18.18 -23.26
N ASP A 743 7.73 18.99 -24.33
CA ASP A 743 6.56 19.18 -25.20
C ASP A 743 6.40 18.13 -26.30
N GLU A 744 6.68 16.84 -26.07
CA GLU A 744 6.10 15.73 -26.86
C GLU A 744 6.67 14.36 -26.50
N ILE A 745 5.78 13.37 -26.49
CA ILE A 745 5.99 11.93 -26.52
C ILE A 745 7.14 11.42 -25.64
N ASN A 746 6.70 11.01 -24.45
CA ASN A 746 7.45 10.46 -23.34
C ASN A 746 8.56 9.48 -23.78
N ILE A 747 9.83 9.80 -23.52
CA ILE A 747 10.98 8.89 -23.69
C ILE A 747 10.72 7.52 -23.03
N ALA A 748 9.87 7.47 -22.00
CA ALA A 748 9.35 6.26 -21.38
C ALA A 748 8.69 5.26 -22.33
N GLN A 749 8.08 5.73 -23.41
CA GLN A 749 7.44 4.89 -24.41
C GLN A 749 8.44 3.92 -25.06
N THR A 750 9.73 4.30 -25.09
CA THR A 750 10.85 3.43 -25.48
C THR A 750 10.99 2.20 -24.57
N ILE A 751 10.61 2.33 -23.29
CA ILE A 751 10.71 1.27 -22.27
C ILE A 751 9.53 0.28 -22.39
N GLN A 752 8.39 0.72 -22.92
CA GLN A 752 7.16 -0.08 -23.05
C GLN A 752 7.10 -0.96 -24.31
N GLY A 753 8.09 -0.86 -25.21
CA GLY A 753 8.41 -1.93 -26.17
C GLY A 753 7.98 -1.71 -27.63
N GLU A 754 6.86 -1.04 -27.92
CA GLU A 754 6.27 -1.07 -29.27
C GLU A 754 6.46 0.20 -30.12
N ILE A 755 7.00 1.28 -29.56
CA ILE A 755 6.78 2.59 -30.19
C ILE A 755 7.78 2.85 -31.32
N PRO A 756 7.29 3.22 -32.54
CA PRO A 756 8.14 3.51 -33.69
C PRO A 756 9.07 4.68 -33.40
N PHE A 757 10.24 4.70 -34.05
CA PHE A 757 11.20 5.79 -33.91
C PHE A 757 10.56 7.15 -34.20
N GLU A 758 9.75 7.28 -35.26
CA GLU A 758 9.04 8.51 -35.60
C GLU A 758 8.16 9.05 -34.46
N GLY A 759 7.60 8.16 -33.63
CA GLY A 759 6.77 8.56 -32.49
C GLY A 759 7.59 9.15 -31.34
N ILE A 760 8.82 8.67 -31.10
CA ILE A 760 9.67 9.14 -29.98
C ILE A 760 10.79 10.08 -30.43
N LYS A 761 10.93 10.32 -31.74
CA LYS A 761 12.04 11.07 -32.32
C LYS A 761 12.12 12.47 -31.72
N ARG A 762 11.00 13.20 -31.64
CA ARG A 762 10.97 14.55 -31.08
C ARG A 762 11.39 14.56 -29.61
N GLY A 763 10.84 13.68 -28.77
CA GLY A 763 11.27 13.59 -27.36
C GLY A 763 12.76 13.27 -27.19
N LEU A 764 13.32 12.37 -28.02
CA LEU A 764 14.76 12.11 -28.02
C LEU A 764 15.58 13.32 -28.50
N ASP A 765 15.14 13.98 -29.58
CA ASP A 765 15.80 15.18 -30.11
C ASP A 765 15.82 16.29 -29.06
N LEU A 766 14.71 16.52 -28.35
CA LEU A 766 14.61 17.51 -27.26
C LEU A 766 15.52 17.17 -26.08
N PHE A 767 15.68 15.88 -25.73
CA PHE A 767 16.68 15.46 -24.75
C PHE A 767 18.10 15.81 -25.20
N PHE A 768 18.46 15.53 -26.46
CA PHE A 768 19.79 15.87 -26.96
C PHE A 768 19.98 17.39 -27.09
N GLU A 769 18.97 18.14 -27.50
CA GLU A 769 18.99 19.61 -27.49
C GLU A 769 19.23 20.16 -26.09
N ALA A 770 18.51 19.64 -25.09
CA ALA A 770 18.74 19.95 -23.68
C ALA A 770 20.17 19.60 -23.27
N TYR A 771 20.68 18.43 -23.65
CA TYR A 771 22.02 17.97 -23.23
C TYR A 771 23.15 18.84 -23.81
N HIS A 772 23.02 19.24 -25.08
CA HIS A 772 24.01 20.09 -25.74
C HIS A 772 23.97 21.55 -25.24
N SER A 773 22.83 22.01 -24.72
CA SER A 773 22.73 23.32 -24.08
C SER A 773 23.24 23.28 -22.63
N ASP A 774 22.73 22.36 -21.81
CA ASP A 774 23.21 22.07 -20.45
C ASP A 774 22.92 20.60 -20.08
N PRO A 775 23.93 19.76 -19.82
CA PRO A 775 23.71 18.39 -19.36
C PRO A 775 22.78 18.27 -18.15
N LYS A 776 22.75 19.26 -17.25
CA LYS A 776 21.82 19.27 -16.10
C LYS A 776 20.38 19.52 -16.52
N LEU A 777 20.14 20.24 -17.61
CA LEU A 777 18.79 20.46 -18.17
C LEU A 777 18.24 19.15 -18.76
N ALA A 778 19.08 18.36 -19.42
CA ALA A 778 18.69 17.03 -19.89
C ALA A 778 18.31 16.07 -18.76
N ASP A 779 18.99 16.16 -17.60
CA ASP A 779 18.60 15.39 -16.41
C ASP A 779 17.19 15.78 -15.93
N LEU A 780 16.83 17.08 -15.97
CA LEU A 780 15.48 17.53 -15.61
C LEU A 780 14.42 17.01 -16.58
N VAL A 781 14.68 17.07 -17.89
CA VAL A 781 13.78 16.53 -18.93
C VAL A 781 13.58 15.02 -18.74
N PHE A 782 14.66 14.28 -18.48
CA PHE A 782 14.58 12.84 -18.26
C PHE A 782 13.87 12.48 -16.95
N ALA A 783 14.12 13.22 -15.87
CA ALA A 783 13.43 13.07 -14.59
C ALA A 783 11.92 13.31 -14.73
N HIS A 784 11.51 14.35 -15.48
CA HIS A 784 10.12 14.64 -15.77
C HIS A 784 9.42 13.42 -16.39
N HIS A 785 10.02 12.84 -17.44
CA HIS A 785 9.48 11.65 -18.10
C HIS A 785 9.39 10.45 -17.16
N CYS A 786 10.36 10.26 -16.26
CA CYS A 786 10.30 9.22 -15.23
C CYS A 786 9.08 9.41 -14.32
N TYR A 787 8.84 10.62 -13.80
CA TYR A 787 7.71 10.88 -12.91
C TYR A 787 6.36 10.79 -13.61
N ASP A 788 6.28 11.11 -14.91
CA ASP A 788 5.08 10.89 -15.70
C ASP A 788 4.76 9.37 -15.82
N ILE A 789 5.77 8.50 -15.97
CA ILE A 789 5.57 7.03 -15.89
C ILE A 789 5.07 6.62 -14.50
N PHE A 790 5.71 7.14 -13.45
CA PHE A 790 5.43 6.74 -12.09
C PHE A 790 4.04 7.18 -11.65
N GLY A 791 3.57 8.32 -12.16
CA GLY A 791 2.24 8.88 -11.94
C GLY A 791 1.15 8.34 -12.87
N ALA A 792 1.48 7.54 -13.89
CA ALA A 792 0.53 7.17 -14.96
C ALA A 792 -0.74 6.43 -14.50
N ALA A 793 -0.70 5.73 -13.37
CA ALA A 793 -1.83 4.93 -12.88
C ALA A 793 -2.89 5.78 -12.15
N PRO A 794 -4.19 5.58 -12.44
CA PRO A 794 -5.27 6.40 -11.87
C PRO A 794 -5.71 5.92 -10.48
N LEU A 795 -4.78 5.86 -9.53
CA LEU A 795 -5.03 5.32 -8.20
C LEU A 795 -4.39 6.21 -7.13
N ASP A 796 -5.18 6.56 -6.13
CA ASP A 796 -4.74 7.20 -4.89
C ASP A 796 -3.88 6.22 -4.10
N SER A 797 -2.57 6.27 -4.36
CA SER A 797 -1.60 5.40 -3.72
C SER A 797 -0.30 6.13 -3.48
N SER A 798 0.26 5.92 -2.30
CA SER A 798 1.54 6.46 -1.90
C SER A 798 2.72 5.75 -2.56
N VAL A 799 2.49 4.51 -2.97
CA VAL A 799 3.46 3.69 -3.70
C VAL A 799 3.13 3.76 -5.17
N SER A 800 4.13 4.13 -5.99
CA SER A 800 3.95 4.11 -7.43
C SER A 800 3.71 2.69 -7.92
N ILE A 801 2.59 2.45 -8.60
CA ILE A 801 2.24 1.12 -9.11
C ILE A 801 3.23 0.65 -10.17
N THR A 802 3.67 1.57 -11.02
CA THR A 802 4.65 1.33 -12.08
C THR A 802 6.07 1.39 -11.53
N GLY A 803 6.39 2.34 -10.65
CA GLY A 803 7.71 2.48 -10.04
C GLY A 803 8.05 1.41 -8.99
N ASN A 804 7.09 0.67 -8.43
CA ASN A 804 7.44 -0.34 -7.43
C ASN A 804 8.10 -1.62 -8.01
N SER A 805 8.31 -1.69 -9.33
CA SER A 805 8.99 -2.81 -10.00
C SER A 805 10.49 -2.52 -10.20
N PRO A 806 11.40 -3.34 -9.63
CA PRO A 806 12.83 -3.23 -9.90
C PRO A 806 13.15 -3.29 -11.41
N GLU A 807 12.40 -4.09 -12.15
CA GLU A 807 12.59 -4.26 -13.59
C GLU A 807 12.35 -2.97 -14.38
N ILE A 808 11.34 -2.18 -13.98
CA ILE A 808 11.05 -0.90 -14.66
C ILE A 808 12.21 0.07 -14.45
N HIS A 809 12.75 0.14 -13.24
CA HIS A 809 13.92 0.99 -12.95
C HIS A 809 15.17 0.56 -13.72
N LEU A 810 15.44 -0.73 -13.84
CA LEU A 810 16.56 -1.22 -14.65
C LEU A 810 16.44 -0.82 -16.12
N LYS A 811 15.23 -0.89 -16.69
CA LYS A 811 14.99 -0.46 -18.08
C LYS A 811 15.19 1.05 -18.26
N ILE A 812 14.69 1.85 -17.31
CA ILE A 812 14.87 3.31 -17.32
C ILE A 812 16.36 3.65 -17.25
N ASP A 813 17.09 3.00 -16.34
CA ASP A 813 18.53 3.22 -16.17
C ASP A 813 19.30 2.84 -17.44
N LEU A 814 19.03 1.68 -18.05
CA LEU A 814 19.65 1.29 -19.32
C LEU A 814 19.42 2.32 -20.43
N LEU A 815 18.21 2.87 -20.52
CA LEU A 815 17.89 3.92 -21.48
C LEU A 815 18.67 5.20 -21.18
N TYR A 816 18.63 5.67 -19.93
CA TYR A 816 19.36 6.87 -19.50
C TYR A 816 20.86 6.77 -19.81
N GLN A 817 21.50 5.65 -19.46
CA GLN A 817 22.91 5.41 -19.76
C GLN A 817 23.20 5.41 -21.26
N THR A 818 22.30 4.83 -22.06
CA THR A 818 22.44 4.81 -23.53
C THR A 818 22.31 6.21 -24.13
N LEU A 819 21.39 7.03 -23.63
CA LEU A 819 21.25 8.43 -24.08
C LEU A 819 22.51 9.25 -23.75
N LYS A 820 23.05 9.12 -22.54
CA LYS A 820 24.29 9.80 -22.14
C LYS A 820 25.49 9.37 -22.98
N GLU A 821 25.63 8.07 -23.23
CA GLU A 821 26.71 7.52 -24.06
C GLU A 821 26.70 8.13 -25.46
N VAL A 822 25.53 8.23 -26.09
CA VAL A 822 25.40 8.81 -27.43
C VAL A 822 25.61 10.32 -27.41
N ALA A 823 25.09 11.02 -26.39
CA ALA A 823 25.23 12.47 -26.25
C ALA A 823 26.70 12.90 -26.14
N GLN A 824 27.57 12.04 -25.60
CA GLN A 824 29.00 12.30 -25.48
C GLN A 824 29.80 12.05 -26.77
N GLN A 825 29.26 11.28 -27.72
CA GLN A 825 30.03 10.74 -28.86
C GLN A 825 29.58 11.24 -30.24
N VAL A 826 28.33 11.67 -30.40
CA VAL A 826 27.71 11.87 -31.72
C VAL A 826 27.23 13.32 -31.92
N ALA A 827 27.33 13.82 -33.15
CA ALA A 827 26.80 15.14 -33.51
C ALA A 827 25.25 15.19 -33.39
N PRO A 828 24.64 16.35 -33.03
CA PRO A 828 23.21 16.45 -32.68
C PRO A 828 22.23 15.88 -33.71
N ALA A 829 22.52 16.03 -35.02
CA ALA A 829 21.58 15.71 -36.09
C ALA A 829 21.27 14.21 -36.25
N GLU A 830 22.13 13.31 -35.76
CA GLU A 830 21.93 11.85 -35.85
C GLU A 830 21.85 11.15 -34.48
N ALA A 831 21.90 11.92 -33.39
CA ALA A 831 21.98 11.39 -32.03
C ALA A 831 20.77 10.51 -31.67
N SER A 832 19.55 10.98 -31.95
CA SER A 832 18.31 10.24 -31.63
C SER A 832 18.18 8.90 -32.35
N VAL A 833 18.50 8.86 -33.65
CA VAL A 833 18.48 7.62 -34.44
C VAL A 833 19.53 6.65 -33.89
N THR A 834 20.73 7.17 -33.58
CA THR A 834 21.85 6.36 -33.07
C THR A 834 21.52 5.78 -31.70
N ALA A 835 20.98 6.58 -30.78
CA ALA A 835 20.59 6.13 -29.46
C ALA A 835 19.46 5.09 -29.51
N PHE A 836 18.46 5.31 -30.35
CA PHE A 836 17.39 4.33 -30.55
C PHE A 836 17.94 3.00 -31.08
N LYS A 837 18.81 3.04 -32.09
CA LYS A 837 19.44 1.83 -32.65
C LYS A 837 20.34 1.13 -31.63
N LEU A 838 21.16 1.88 -30.89
CA LEU A 838 22.06 1.35 -29.87
C LEU A 838 21.30 0.68 -28.72
N TYR A 839 20.26 1.34 -28.20
CA TYR A 839 19.39 0.78 -27.17
C TYR A 839 18.76 -0.54 -27.62
N ARG A 840 18.21 -0.58 -28.85
CA ARG A 840 17.62 -1.81 -29.40
C ARG A 840 18.66 -2.89 -29.67
N ALA A 841 19.86 -2.52 -30.12
CA ALA A 841 20.96 -3.46 -30.33
C ALA A 841 21.35 -4.15 -29.01
N LYS A 842 21.54 -3.37 -27.92
CA LYS A 842 21.84 -3.88 -26.58
C LYS A 842 20.80 -4.90 -26.11
N LEU A 843 19.50 -4.63 -26.32
CA LEU A 843 18.42 -5.54 -25.94
C LEU A 843 18.33 -6.80 -26.83
N SER A 844 18.62 -6.65 -28.12
CA SER A 844 18.50 -7.75 -29.09
C SER A 844 19.51 -8.87 -28.87
N GLN A 845 20.62 -8.62 -28.16
CA GLN A 845 21.63 -9.61 -27.78
C GLN A 845 21.05 -10.73 -26.90
N ALA A 846 20.02 -10.43 -26.11
CA ALA A 846 19.40 -11.42 -25.23
C ALA A 846 18.75 -12.59 -25.98
N ILE A 847 18.13 -12.33 -27.13
CA ILE A 847 17.38 -13.37 -27.85
C ILE A 847 18.34 -14.47 -28.36
N PRO A 848 19.42 -14.16 -29.11
CA PRO A 848 20.41 -15.16 -29.52
C PRO A 848 21.07 -15.89 -28.34
N GLU A 849 21.40 -15.19 -27.25
CA GLU A 849 22.06 -15.80 -26.08
C GLU A 849 21.13 -16.79 -25.35
N ILE A 850 19.87 -16.39 -25.09
CA ILE A 850 18.87 -17.24 -24.43
C ILE A 850 18.55 -18.46 -25.29
N LEU A 851 18.37 -18.26 -26.61
CA LEU A 851 18.03 -19.33 -27.55
C LEU A 851 19.24 -20.16 -27.99
N ARG A 852 20.47 -19.76 -27.61
CA ARG A 852 21.75 -20.39 -28.00
C ARG A 852 21.93 -20.46 -29.52
N THR A 853 21.66 -19.35 -30.20
CA THR A 853 21.74 -19.19 -31.66
C THR A 853 22.68 -18.04 -32.02
N GLU A 854 23.93 -18.10 -31.57
CA GLU A 854 24.90 -16.97 -31.56
C GLU A 854 25.17 -16.37 -32.95
N ASP A 855 24.99 -17.11 -34.04
CA ASP A 855 25.21 -16.67 -35.44
C ASP A 855 24.11 -15.74 -36.02
N ARG A 856 23.16 -15.23 -35.22
CA ARG A 856 21.97 -14.49 -35.75
C ARG A 856 21.69 -13.11 -35.13
N ALA A 857 22.60 -12.57 -34.32
CA ALA A 857 22.45 -11.23 -33.75
C ALA A 857 22.27 -10.19 -34.87
N GLY A 858 21.24 -9.34 -34.77
CA GLY A 858 20.93 -8.31 -35.76
C GLY A 858 20.16 -8.78 -37.01
N THR A 859 19.73 -10.05 -37.10
CA THR A 859 18.80 -10.46 -38.17
C THR A 859 17.42 -9.78 -37.99
N PRO A 860 16.69 -9.46 -39.08
CA PRO A 860 15.34 -8.88 -38.97
C PRO A 860 14.39 -9.71 -38.10
N ALA A 861 14.51 -11.04 -38.15
CA ALA A 861 13.72 -11.92 -37.30
C ALA A 861 14.01 -11.72 -35.80
N VAL A 862 15.28 -11.56 -35.40
CA VAL A 862 15.67 -11.32 -34.01
C VAL A 862 15.14 -9.99 -33.49
N LEU A 863 15.18 -8.93 -34.30
CA LEU A 863 14.61 -7.63 -33.93
C LEU A 863 13.08 -7.68 -33.75
N ALA A 864 12.38 -8.42 -34.61
CA ALA A 864 10.93 -8.63 -34.48
C ALA A 864 10.58 -9.41 -33.18
N LEU A 865 11.33 -10.47 -32.88
CA LEU A 865 11.19 -11.23 -31.62
C LEU A 865 11.50 -10.36 -30.40
N THR A 866 12.54 -9.52 -30.48
CA THR A 866 12.89 -8.55 -29.43
C THR A 866 11.69 -7.65 -29.12
N ARG A 867 11.01 -7.11 -30.15
CA ARG A 867 9.82 -6.28 -29.96
C ARG A 867 8.69 -7.04 -29.26
N ILE A 868 8.34 -8.23 -29.74
CA ILE A 868 7.26 -9.04 -29.12
C ILE A 868 7.61 -9.36 -27.65
N ALA A 869 8.87 -9.72 -27.36
CA ALA A 869 9.30 -10.01 -25.99
C ALA A 869 9.25 -8.76 -25.07
N GLN A 870 9.66 -7.59 -25.56
CA GLN A 870 9.52 -6.33 -24.81
C GLN A 870 8.06 -5.95 -24.59
N THR A 871 7.19 -6.23 -25.56
CA THR A 871 5.74 -6.04 -25.45
C THR A 871 5.13 -6.94 -24.36
N LEU A 872 5.70 -8.13 -24.12
CA LEU A 872 5.42 -9.00 -22.97
C LEU A 872 6.16 -8.58 -21.69
N ARG A 873 6.71 -7.36 -21.67
CA ARG A 873 7.46 -6.74 -20.58
C ARG A 873 8.75 -7.47 -20.19
N CYS A 874 9.38 -8.23 -21.08
CA CYS A 874 10.73 -8.76 -20.81
C CYS A 874 11.77 -7.63 -20.78
N HIS A 875 12.74 -7.70 -19.87
CA HIS A 875 13.85 -6.73 -19.82
C HIS A 875 14.97 -7.00 -20.81
N LEU A 876 15.20 -8.25 -21.19
CA LEU A 876 16.18 -8.61 -22.24
C LEU A 876 17.62 -8.12 -21.94
N PHE A 877 18.03 -8.12 -20.67
CA PHE A 877 19.42 -7.93 -20.25
C PHE A 877 19.75 -8.81 -19.05
N LYS A 878 21.03 -9.06 -18.82
CA LYS A 878 21.51 -9.83 -17.68
C LYS A 878 21.48 -8.98 -16.42
N THR A 879 21.12 -9.61 -15.30
CA THR A 879 21.12 -8.97 -13.99
C THR A 879 21.90 -9.77 -12.97
N GLU A 880 22.46 -9.07 -11.99
CA GLU A 880 23.08 -9.62 -10.79
C GLU A 880 22.44 -9.04 -9.54
N VAL A 881 22.65 -9.70 -8.41
CA VAL A 881 22.22 -9.24 -7.10
C VAL A 881 23.46 -9.09 -6.22
N ASP A 882 23.65 -7.92 -5.63
CA ASP A 882 24.78 -7.66 -4.72
C ASP A 882 24.55 -8.31 -3.33
N GLU A 883 25.55 -8.21 -2.44
CA GLU A 883 25.47 -8.73 -1.06
C GLU A 883 24.34 -8.11 -0.23
N LYS A 884 23.85 -6.93 -0.63
CA LYS A 884 22.77 -6.19 0.04
C LYS A 884 21.39 -6.49 -0.54
N GLY A 885 21.31 -7.37 -1.56
CA GLY A 885 20.06 -7.72 -2.23
C GLY A 885 19.62 -6.75 -3.34
N ASN A 886 20.47 -5.79 -3.75
CA ASN A 886 20.16 -4.87 -4.85
C ASN A 886 20.40 -5.55 -6.20
N ARG A 887 19.47 -5.37 -7.13
CA ARG A 887 19.51 -5.91 -8.48
C ARG A 887 20.05 -4.87 -9.46
N PHE A 888 21.08 -5.20 -10.22
CA PHE A 888 21.66 -4.28 -11.22
C PHE A 888 21.99 -4.98 -12.54
N ILE A 889 22.22 -4.20 -13.59
CA ILE A 889 22.59 -4.73 -14.92
C ILE A 889 24.08 -5.10 -14.92
N SER A 890 24.40 -6.33 -15.30
CA SER A 890 25.78 -6.82 -15.41
C SER A 890 25.96 -7.74 -16.60
N SER A 891 27.04 -7.58 -17.36
CA SER A 891 27.39 -8.48 -18.47
C SER A 891 27.74 -9.90 -18.00
N GLN A 892 28.21 -10.05 -16.75
CA GLN A 892 28.54 -11.35 -16.13
C GLN A 892 27.32 -12.01 -15.47
N GLY A 893 26.18 -11.31 -15.46
CA GLY A 893 24.97 -11.78 -14.81
C GLY A 893 24.24 -12.88 -15.56
N SER A 894 23.00 -13.11 -15.13
CA SER A 894 22.11 -14.09 -15.78
C SER A 894 20.81 -13.45 -16.21
N TYR A 895 20.17 -14.02 -17.24
CA TYR A 895 18.81 -13.65 -17.61
C TYR A 895 17.85 -14.18 -16.55
N ASP A 896 16.93 -13.32 -16.11
CA ASP A 896 15.86 -13.73 -15.22
C ASP A 896 15.05 -14.89 -15.82
N LYS A 897 14.64 -15.83 -14.97
CA LYS A 897 13.91 -17.04 -15.39
C LYS A 897 12.65 -16.70 -16.19
N ARG A 898 11.93 -15.65 -15.80
CA ARG A 898 10.73 -15.16 -16.49
C ARG A 898 11.06 -14.64 -17.88
N THR A 899 12.12 -13.84 -17.99
CA THR A 899 12.60 -13.33 -19.29
C THR A 899 12.98 -14.49 -20.22
N ALA A 900 13.77 -15.45 -19.73
CA ALA A 900 14.14 -16.63 -20.53
C ALA A 900 12.89 -17.43 -20.97
N PHE A 901 11.95 -17.65 -20.05
CA PHE A 901 10.70 -18.35 -20.32
C PHE A 901 9.87 -17.69 -21.43
N PHE A 902 9.62 -16.37 -21.34
CA PHE A 902 8.80 -15.67 -22.34
C PHE A 902 9.52 -15.47 -23.66
N VAL A 903 10.85 -15.34 -23.68
CA VAL A 903 11.64 -15.32 -24.92
C VAL A 903 11.50 -16.66 -25.66
N GLU A 904 11.63 -17.78 -24.97
CA GLU A 904 11.43 -19.09 -25.56
C GLU A 904 9.99 -19.30 -26.06
N ALA A 905 8.99 -18.91 -25.27
CA ALA A 905 7.58 -18.99 -25.67
C ALA A 905 7.28 -18.13 -26.90
N THR A 906 7.85 -16.93 -26.97
CA THR A 906 7.73 -16.02 -28.12
C THR A 906 8.34 -16.63 -29.37
N ASN A 907 9.54 -17.21 -29.27
CA ASN A 907 10.18 -17.89 -30.40
C ASN A 907 9.35 -19.08 -30.89
N MET A 908 8.80 -19.89 -29.97
CA MET A 908 7.90 -21.00 -30.34
C MET A 908 6.62 -20.52 -31.02
N ALA A 909 6.00 -19.45 -30.52
CA ALA A 909 4.79 -18.89 -31.12
C ALA A 909 5.08 -18.38 -32.54
N PHE A 910 6.15 -17.59 -32.69
CA PHE A 910 6.56 -17.02 -33.97
C PHE A 910 6.86 -18.12 -35.01
N ALA A 911 7.57 -19.17 -34.61
CA ALA A 911 7.89 -20.30 -35.49
C ALA A 911 6.66 -21.11 -35.94
N ARG A 912 5.54 -21.06 -35.21
CA ARG A 912 4.27 -21.74 -35.56
C ARG A 912 3.42 -20.98 -36.58
N LEU A 913 3.75 -19.72 -36.86
CA LEU A 913 3.08 -18.93 -37.90
C LEU A 913 3.48 -19.43 -39.29
N CYS A 914 2.63 -19.23 -40.30
CA CYS A 914 3.01 -19.60 -41.67
C CYS A 914 4.13 -18.66 -42.20
N PRO A 915 5.00 -19.12 -43.14
CA PRO A 915 6.15 -18.33 -43.61
C PRO A 915 5.77 -16.95 -44.17
N THR A 916 4.62 -16.84 -44.83
CA THR A 916 4.10 -15.58 -45.37
C THR A 916 3.78 -14.59 -44.24
N THR A 917 3.03 -15.04 -43.22
CA THR A 917 2.69 -14.23 -42.04
C THR A 917 3.95 -13.85 -41.25
N GLN A 918 4.91 -14.77 -41.08
CA GLN A 918 6.19 -14.46 -40.44
C GLN A 918 6.93 -13.34 -41.16
N SER A 919 7.05 -13.43 -42.49
CA SER A 919 7.74 -12.43 -43.31
C SER A 919 7.04 -11.07 -43.26
N GLN A 920 5.70 -11.07 -43.30
CA GLN A 920 4.89 -9.86 -43.20
C GLN A 920 4.97 -9.23 -41.81
N LEU A 921 4.91 -10.02 -40.73
CA LEU A 921 5.09 -9.53 -39.36
C LEU A 921 6.50 -9.01 -39.13
N ILE A 922 7.55 -9.66 -39.64
CA ILE A 922 8.93 -9.15 -39.60
C ILE A 922 8.99 -7.80 -40.29
N HIS A 923 8.36 -7.69 -41.47
CA HIS A 923 8.29 -6.42 -42.18
C HIS A 923 7.54 -5.38 -41.34
N PHE A 924 6.34 -5.65 -40.84
CA PHE A 924 5.54 -4.70 -40.05
C PHE A 924 6.24 -4.29 -38.76
N LEU A 925 6.74 -5.26 -37.98
CA LEU A 925 7.43 -5.00 -36.73
C LEU A 925 8.74 -4.26 -36.96
N ASN A 926 9.49 -4.46 -38.05
CA ASN A 926 10.76 -3.75 -38.26
C ASN A 926 10.67 -2.52 -39.16
N ARG A 927 9.51 -2.24 -39.77
CA ARG A 927 9.28 -1.09 -40.64
C ARG A 927 9.20 0.18 -39.80
N ASN A 928 10.36 0.72 -39.42
CA ASN A 928 10.50 1.96 -38.62
C ASN A 928 11.89 2.61 -38.71
N GLU A 929 12.65 2.38 -39.79
CA GLU A 929 13.99 2.97 -39.96
C GLU A 929 13.99 4.38 -40.62
N GLY A 930 12.85 5.09 -40.65
CA GLY A 930 12.81 6.49 -41.10
C GLY A 930 12.73 6.72 -42.61
N HIS A 931 12.25 5.74 -43.40
CA HIS A 931 12.06 5.93 -44.85
C HIS A 931 10.71 6.59 -45.20
N LYS A 932 10.78 7.80 -45.78
CA LYS A 932 9.63 8.65 -46.20
C LYS A 932 8.57 7.95 -47.08
N SER A 933 8.88 6.82 -47.72
CA SER A 933 7.97 6.13 -48.65
C SER A 933 6.97 5.18 -47.99
N ALA A 934 7.04 4.99 -46.67
CA ALA A 934 6.26 3.97 -45.96
C ALA A 934 5.92 4.45 -44.54
N ALA A 935 4.77 5.09 -44.36
CA ALA A 935 4.32 5.57 -43.04
C ALA A 935 4.33 4.45 -41.98
N ALA A 936 4.78 4.80 -40.77
CA ALA A 936 4.74 3.95 -39.60
C ALA A 936 3.29 3.81 -39.11
N ALA A 937 2.80 2.57 -38.98
CA ALA A 937 1.49 2.29 -38.39
C ALA A 937 1.70 1.59 -37.04
N MET A 938 0.90 1.96 -36.04
CA MET A 938 0.88 1.33 -34.72
C MET A 938 -0.55 0.98 -34.36
N ILE A 939 -0.73 -0.15 -33.67
CA ILE A 939 -2.01 -0.56 -33.08
C ILE A 939 -1.99 -0.15 -31.60
N ILE A 940 -2.77 0.85 -31.22
CA ILE A 940 -2.77 1.37 -29.84
C ILE A 940 -3.33 0.28 -28.89
N TYR A 941 -2.59 -0.01 -27.81
CA TYR A 941 -2.85 -1.07 -26.81
C TYR A 941 -2.51 -2.52 -27.23
N ALA A 942 -1.82 -2.73 -28.34
CA ALA A 942 -1.28 -4.07 -28.67
C ALA A 942 -0.40 -4.70 -27.56
N PRO A 943 0.38 -3.96 -26.75
CA PRO A 943 1.09 -4.56 -25.63
C PRO A 943 0.18 -5.13 -24.56
N LYS A 944 -0.88 -4.39 -24.26
CA LYS A 944 -1.89 -4.82 -23.33
C LYS A 944 -2.58 -6.09 -23.83
N LEU A 945 -2.86 -6.19 -25.14
CA LEU A 945 -3.47 -7.37 -25.75
C LEU A 945 -2.60 -8.61 -25.57
N PHE A 946 -1.31 -8.56 -25.95
CA PHE A 946 -0.42 -9.72 -25.85
C PHE A 946 -0.20 -10.15 -24.40
N LEU A 947 -0.01 -9.19 -23.50
CA LEU A 947 0.18 -9.47 -22.08
C LEU A 947 -1.09 -10.09 -21.47
N THR A 948 -2.25 -9.52 -21.77
CA THR A 948 -3.54 -10.04 -21.28
C THR A 948 -3.83 -11.43 -21.83
N ALA A 949 -3.56 -11.67 -23.10
CA ALA A 949 -3.78 -12.98 -23.73
C ALA A 949 -2.87 -14.07 -23.19
N THR A 950 -1.73 -13.73 -22.58
CA THR A 950 -0.75 -14.69 -22.06
C THR A 950 -0.78 -14.82 -20.53
N THR A 951 -1.23 -13.79 -19.81
CA THR A 951 -1.17 -13.72 -18.33
C THR A 951 -2.51 -13.39 -17.66
N GLY A 952 -3.55 -13.05 -18.43
CA GLY A 952 -4.90 -12.78 -17.91
C GLY A 952 -5.16 -11.39 -17.39
N GLY A 953 -4.18 -10.50 -17.43
CA GLY A 953 -4.36 -9.09 -17.13
C GLY A 953 -3.07 -8.29 -17.30
N GLU A 954 -3.21 -6.97 -17.40
CA GLU A 954 -2.06 -6.07 -17.56
C GLU A 954 -1.21 -5.93 -16.28
N PHE A 955 -1.85 -6.02 -15.12
CA PHE A 955 -1.22 -5.92 -13.80
C PHE A 955 -1.76 -7.06 -12.93
N VAL A 956 -1.23 -8.28 -13.10
CA VAL A 956 -1.51 -9.36 -12.16
C VAL A 956 -0.79 -9.03 -10.84
N LYS A 957 -1.50 -8.34 -9.93
CA LYS A 957 -1.11 -8.19 -8.53
C LYS A 957 -1.85 -9.24 -7.71
N ASP A 958 -1.11 -10.05 -6.96
CA ASP A 958 -1.67 -10.60 -5.73
C ASP A 958 -1.51 -9.52 -4.64
N PRO A 959 -2.59 -9.07 -3.97
CA PRO A 959 -2.52 -8.15 -2.84
C PRO A 959 -1.75 -8.69 -1.63
N SER A 960 -1.37 -9.97 -1.61
CA SER A 960 -0.83 -10.69 -0.44
C SER A 960 0.60 -11.21 -0.59
N ASP A 961 1.41 -10.69 -1.51
CA ASP A 961 2.82 -11.09 -1.69
C ASP A 961 3.03 -12.59 -2.02
N LYS A 962 1.97 -13.32 -2.41
CA LYS A 962 2.13 -14.63 -3.04
C LYS A 962 2.53 -14.43 -4.50
N GLU A 963 3.53 -15.18 -4.93
CA GLU A 963 4.16 -15.10 -6.25
C GLU A 963 3.12 -14.89 -7.36
N VAL A 964 3.36 -13.89 -8.21
CA VAL A 964 2.73 -13.78 -9.54
C VAL A 964 2.83 -15.17 -10.16
N ILE A 965 1.69 -15.85 -10.37
CA ILE A 965 1.71 -17.20 -10.95
C ILE A 965 2.06 -17.03 -12.42
N ASP A 966 3.36 -16.92 -12.70
CA ASP A 966 3.85 -16.97 -14.06
C ASP A 966 3.38 -18.30 -14.68
N PRO A 967 2.90 -18.28 -15.93
CA PRO A 967 2.45 -19.48 -16.60
C PRO A 967 3.57 -20.53 -16.57
N LYS A 968 3.24 -21.75 -16.15
CA LYS A 968 4.25 -22.82 -15.96
C LYS A 968 4.61 -23.54 -17.25
N ASP A 969 3.79 -23.39 -18.30
CA ASP A 969 3.98 -24.09 -19.58
C ASP A 969 4.16 -23.10 -20.74
N LYS A 970 5.39 -23.08 -21.28
CA LYS A 970 5.79 -22.27 -22.43
C LYS A 970 4.92 -22.57 -23.67
N ARG A 971 4.43 -23.81 -23.81
CA ARG A 971 3.60 -24.25 -24.96
C ARG A 971 2.22 -23.62 -24.91
N ILE A 972 1.59 -23.59 -23.74
CA ILE A 972 0.28 -22.95 -23.55
C ILE A 972 0.37 -21.45 -23.86
N VAL A 973 1.42 -20.78 -23.35
CA VAL A 973 1.67 -19.37 -23.66
C VAL A 973 1.87 -19.15 -25.16
N ALA A 974 2.66 -19.99 -25.81
CA ALA A 974 2.85 -19.90 -27.26
C ALA A 974 1.53 -20.13 -28.03
N GLU A 975 0.68 -21.05 -27.59
CA GLU A 975 -0.64 -21.31 -28.19
C GLU A 975 -1.64 -20.17 -27.99
N CYS A 976 -1.54 -19.45 -26.88
CA CYS A 976 -2.28 -18.20 -26.67
C CYS A 976 -1.72 -17.06 -27.53
N LEU A 977 -0.41 -17.01 -27.73
CA LEU A 977 0.21 -15.91 -28.46
C LEU A 977 0.03 -16.03 -29.99
N VAL A 978 0.05 -17.24 -30.55
CA VAL A 978 -0.08 -17.47 -32.02
C VAL A 978 -1.30 -16.75 -32.63
N PRO A 979 -2.53 -16.92 -32.14
CA PRO A 979 -3.72 -16.26 -32.70
C PRO A 979 -3.71 -14.75 -32.52
N MET A 980 -3.05 -14.25 -31.47
CA MET A 980 -2.94 -12.81 -31.22
C MET A 980 -1.90 -12.16 -32.15
N LEU A 981 -0.83 -12.87 -32.51
CA LEU A 981 0.11 -12.43 -33.55
C LEU A 981 -0.56 -12.42 -34.94
N GLU A 982 -1.42 -13.41 -35.22
CA GLU A 982 -2.25 -13.44 -36.44
C GLU A 982 -3.26 -12.26 -36.45
N LEU A 983 -3.95 -12.01 -35.34
CA LEU A 983 -4.83 -10.84 -35.18
C LEU A 983 -4.07 -9.52 -35.37
N TYR A 984 -2.88 -9.39 -34.77
CA TYR A 984 -2.04 -8.21 -34.90
C TYR A 984 -1.61 -7.97 -36.36
N HIS A 985 -1.22 -9.02 -37.08
CA HIS A 985 -0.96 -8.96 -38.52
C HIS A 985 -2.17 -8.39 -39.29
N ASP A 986 -3.38 -8.88 -39.02
CA ASP A 986 -4.59 -8.48 -39.74
C ASP A 986 -5.05 -7.05 -39.38
N LEU A 987 -4.94 -6.66 -38.11
CA LEU A 987 -5.19 -5.30 -37.64
C LEU A 987 -4.21 -4.30 -38.26
N TYR A 988 -2.95 -4.71 -38.46
CA TYR A 988 -1.96 -3.86 -39.12
C TYR A 988 -2.32 -3.64 -40.59
N ALA A 989 -2.70 -4.72 -41.29
CA ALA A 989 -3.17 -4.64 -42.67
C ALA A 989 -4.45 -3.78 -42.81
N LEU A 990 -5.32 -3.76 -41.80
CA LEU A 990 -6.49 -2.88 -41.73
C LEU A 990 -6.08 -1.41 -41.55
N THR A 991 -5.16 -1.13 -40.62
CA THR A 991 -4.64 0.22 -40.34
C THR A 991 -4.00 0.81 -41.60
N ALA A 992 -3.13 0.05 -42.26
CA ALA A 992 -2.46 0.49 -43.49
C ALA A 992 -3.41 0.80 -44.66
N LYS A 993 -4.65 0.27 -44.65
CA LYS A 993 -5.69 0.58 -45.64
C LYS A 993 -6.50 1.83 -45.30
N ARG A 994 -6.67 2.15 -44.01
CA ARG A 994 -7.54 3.23 -43.53
C ARG A 994 -6.79 4.56 -43.42
N SER A 995 -5.53 4.54 -43.00
CA SER A 995 -4.74 5.77 -42.86
C SER A 995 -3.25 5.57 -43.12
N LYS A 996 -2.61 6.68 -43.51
CA LYS A 996 -1.14 6.84 -43.52
C LYS A 996 -0.63 7.55 -42.26
N VAL A 997 -1.52 7.88 -41.33
CA VAL A 997 -1.24 8.59 -40.09
C VAL A 997 -1.04 7.57 -38.97
N TYR A 998 -0.14 7.90 -38.05
CA TYR A 998 0.16 7.13 -36.86
C TYR A 998 -1.08 6.89 -35.98
N GLY A 999 -1.29 5.66 -35.49
CA GLY A 999 -2.21 5.38 -34.37
C GLY A 999 -3.72 5.34 -34.65
N GLU A 1000 -4.18 5.19 -35.91
CA GLU A 1000 -5.63 5.28 -36.22
C GLU A 1000 -6.51 4.18 -35.58
N ILE A 1001 -5.96 3.00 -35.26
CA ILE A 1001 -6.73 1.87 -34.69
C ILE A 1001 -6.41 1.69 -33.20
N GLU A 1002 -7.40 1.99 -32.35
CA GLU A 1002 -7.40 1.71 -30.91
C GLU A 1002 -8.09 0.37 -30.61
N ILE A 1003 -7.44 -0.50 -29.83
CA ILE A 1003 -7.96 -1.86 -29.49
C ILE A 1003 -8.12 -2.12 -27.99
N ASN A 1004 -8.30 -1.07 -27.18
CA ASN A 1004 -8.48 -1.23 -25.72
C ASN A 1004 -9.68 -2.14 -25.39
N ASN A 1005 -10.80 -2.00 -26.11
CA ASN A 1005 -11.98 -2.84 -25.91
C ASN A 1005 -11.72 -4.32 -26.24
N LEU A 1006 -10.96 -4.61 -27.30
CA LEU A 1006 -10.56 -5.99 -27.63
C LEU A 1006 -9.77 -6.61 -26.48
N THR A 1007 -8.88 -5.82 -25.88
CA THR A 1007 -8.06 -6.26 -24.74
C THR A 1007 -8.92 -6.56 -23.52
N LEU A 1008 -9.90 -5.70 -23.20
CA LEU A 1008 -10.85 -5.93 -22.11
C LEU A 1008 -11.71 -7.17 -22.35
N ILE A 1009 -12.10 -7.45 -23.60
CA ILE A 1009 -12.82 -8.69 -23.95
C ILE A 1009 -11.94 -9.92 -23.68
N VAL A 1010 -10.65 -9.88 -24.06
CA VAL A 1010 -9.71 -10.98 -23.76
C VAL A 1010 -9.54 -11.16 -22.24
N GLU A 1011 -9.42 -10.07 -21.49
CA GLU A 1011 -9.28 -10.10 -20.02
C GLU A 1011 -10.47 -10.81 -19.35
N LYS A 1012 -11.68 -10.45 -19.76
CA LYS A 1012 -12.93 -11.06 -19.27
C LYS A 1012 -13.04 -12.55 -19.64
N MET A 1013 -12.46 -12.95 -20.78
CA MET A 1013 -12.55 -14.31 -21.33
C MET A 1013 -11.31 -15.18 -21.06
N PHE A 1014 -10.31 -14.68 -20.32
CA PHE A 1014 -8.99 -15.30 -20.25
C PHE A 1014 -9.01 -16.75 -19.73
N GLY A 1015 -9.80 -17.01 -18.69
CA GLY A 1015 -9.89 -18.34 -18.06
C GLY A 1015 -10.33 -19.41 -19.06
N TRP A 1016 -11.34 -19.11 -19.89
CA TRP A 1016 -11.73 -19.94 -21.02
C TRP A 1016 -10.69 -19.96 -22.13
N TYR A 1017 -10.23 -18.78 -22.57
CA TYR A 1017 -9.31 -18.63 -23.70
C TYR A 1017 -8.02 -19.46 -23.52
N GLN A 1018 -7.46 -19.49 -22.32
CA GLN A 1018 -6.24 -20.24 -22.01
C GLN A 1018 -6.43 -21.75 -22.20
N GLN A 1019 -7.59 -22.30 -21.85
CA GLN A 1019 -7.86 -23.75 -21.79
C GLN A 1019 -8.30 -24.37 -23.11
N VAL A 1020 -8.87 -23.58 -24.02
CA VAL A 1020 -9.38 -24.07 -25.31
C VAL A 1020 -8.28 -24.45 -26.30
N ASP A 1021 -8.60 -25.25 -27.32
CA ASP A 1021 -7.62 -25.63 -28.33
C ASP A 1021 -7.20 -24.45 -29.25
N LEU A 1022 -6.10 -24.60 -29.99
CA LEU A 1022 -5.58 -23.55 -30.88
C LEU A 1022 -6.59 -23.14 -31.96
N LYS A 1023 -7.46 -24.05 -32.42
CA LYS A 1023 -8.47 -23.75 -33.45
C LYS A 1023 -9.53 -22.79 -32.89
N GLN A 1024 -10.00 -23.06 -31.68
CA GLN A 1024 -10.95 -22.20 -30.97
C GLN A 1024 -10.33 -20.83 -30.64
N LYS A 1025 -9.06 -20.80 -30.21
CA LYS A 1025 -8.35 -19.53 -29.98
C LYS A 1025 -8.25 -18.68 -31.25
N ARG A 1026 -8.00 -19.30 -32.41
CA ARG A 1026 -8.02 -18.62 -33.72
C ARG A 1026 -9.39 -18.07 -34.08
N GLN A 1027 -10.45 -18.85 -33.85
CA GLN A 1027 -11.81 -18.39 -34.09
C GLN A 1027 -12.19 -17.21 -33.19
N PHE A 1028 -11.71 -17.22 -31.94
CA PHE A 1028 -11.89 -16.09 -31.03
C PHE A 1028 -11.13 -14.84 -31.50
N ALA A 1029 -9.89 -14.99 -31.97
CA ALA A 1029 -9.14 -13.90 -32.60
C ALA A 1029 -9.87 -13.34 -33.85
N SER A 1030 -10.48 -14.20 -34.68
CA SER A 1030 -11.31 -13.77 -35.81
C SER A 1030 -12.56 -13.00 -35.38
N LEU A 1031 -13.19 -13.37 -34.25
CA LEU A 1031 -14.27 -12.60 -33.66
C LEU A 1031 -13.81 -11.19 -33.26
N LEU A 1032 -12.67 -11.08 -32.58
CA LEU A 1032 -12.10 -9.78 -32.20
C LEU A 1032 -11.82 -8.90 -33.42
N LEU A 1033 -11.25 -9.47 -34.49
CA LEU A 1033 -11.05 -8.76 -35.76
C LEU A 1033 -12.38 -8.29 -36.35
N HIS A 1034 -13.40 -9.15 -36.36
CA HIS A 1034 -14.72 -8.81 -36.89
C HIS A 1034 -15.37 -7.65 -36.12
N LEU A 1035 -15.26 -7.66 -34.79
CA LEU A 1035 -15.73 -6.57 -33.95
C LEU A 1035 -15.04 -5.25 -34.30
N GLN A 1036 -13.72 -5.26 -34.47
CA GLN A 1036 -12.96 -4.05 -34.84
C GLN A 1036 -13.29 -3.54 -36.24
N VAL A 1037 -13.39 -4.42 -37.23
CA VAL A 1037 -13.67 -4.03 -38.62
C VAL A 1037 -15.03 -3.32 -38.73
N ASN A 1038 -16.00 -3.75 -37.94
CA ASN A 1038 -17.38 -3.26 -37.95
C ASN A 1038 -17.69 -2.23 -36.84
N ASN A 1039 -16.70 -1.80 -36.05
CA ASN A 1039 -16.86 -0.87 -34.92
C ASN A 1039 -17.91 -1.35 -33.89
N LEU A 1040 -17.90 -2.65 -33.57
CA LEU A 1040 -18.82 -3.30 -32.61
C LEU A 1040 -18.15 -3.66 -31.28
N ASP A 1041 -16.85 -3.44 -31.16
CA ASP A 1041 -16.02 -3.79 -30.00
C ASP A 1041 -16.48 -3.12 -28.69
N ALA A 1042 -16.80 -1.82 -28.72
CA ALA A 1042 -17.24 -1.08 -27.54
C ALA A 1042 -18.58 -1.60 -26.99
N SER A 1043 -19.57 -1.78 -27.87
CA SER A 1043 -20.90 -2.28 -27.49
C SER A 1043 -20.84 -3.75 -27.05
N PHE A 1044 -20.04 -4.57 -27.72
CA PHE A 1044 -19.82 -5.96 -27.33
C PHE A 1044 -19.17 -6.06 -25.94
N CYS A 1045 -18.13 -5.28 -25.67
CA CYS A 1045 -17.42 -5.27 -24.38
C CYS A 1045 -18.32 -4.83 -23.22
N ALA A 1046 -19.16 -3.81 -23.43
CA ALA A 1046 -20.12 -3.33 -22.43
C ALA A 1046 -21.18 -4.41 -22.09
N ASN A 1047 -21.69 -5.10 -23.11
CA ASN A 1047 -22.75 -6.10 -22.93
C ASN A 1047 -22.26 -7.44 -22.36
N LEU A 1048 -20.96 -7.75 -22.47
CA LEU A 1048 -20.37 -8.98 -21.89
C LEU A 1048 -20.46 -9.04 -20.35
N GLN A 1049 -20.78 -7.92 -19.67
CA GLN A 1049 -20.75 -7.75 -18.21
C GLN A 1049 -19.37 -8.05 -17.60
N ASP A 1050 -19.20 -8.01 -16.28
CA ASP A 1050 -17.93 -8.36 -15.62
C ASP A 1050 -17.92 -9.85 -15.22
N ILE A 1051 -17.35 -10.66 -16.11
CA ILE A 1051 -17.19 -12.12 -15.96
C ILE A 1051 -15.73 -12.52 -15.67
N LYS A 1052 -14.89 -11.53 -15.36
CA LYS A 1052 -13.48 -11.76 -15.04
C LYS A 1052 -13.36 -12.67 -13.81
N GLY A 1053 -12.47 -13.66 -13.86
CA GLY A 1053 -12.24 -14.61 -12.76
C GLY A 1053 -13.37 -15.60 -12.48
N LYS A 1054 -14.45 -15.62 -13.29
CA LYS A 1054 -15.47 -16.67 -13.23
C LYS A 1054 -14.98 -17.96 -13.90
N GLU A 1055 -15.65 -19.07 -13.61
CA GLU A 1055 -15.35 -20.36 -14.22
C GLU A 1055 -15.38 -20.30 -15.76
N PRO A 1056 -14.47 -20.99 -16.47
CA PRO A 1056 -14.38 -20.98 -17.94
C PRO A 1056 -15.71 -21.23 -18.66
N GLN A 1057 -16.54 -22.12 -18.10
CA GLN A 1057 -17.85 -22.44 -18.65
C GLN A 1057 -18.82 -21.25 -18.60
N VAL A 1058 -18.82 -20.50 -17.49
CA VAL A 1058 -19.65 -19.29 -17.32
C VAL A 1058 -19.20 -18.19 -18.28
N GLN A 1059 -17.88 -18.04 -18.46
CA GLN A 1059 -17.33 -17.10 -19.42
C GLN A 1059 -17.77 -17.44 -20.85
N PHE A 1060 -17.72 -18.72 -21.23
CA PHE A 1060 -18.17 -19.18 -22.53
C PHE A 1060 -19.67 -18.96 -22.77
N GLU A 1061 -20.51 -19.22 -21.76
CA GLU A 1061 -21.97 -18.99 -21.86
C GLU A 1061 -22.30 -17.52 -22.06
N ALA A 1062 -21.59 -16.62 -21.38
CA ALA A 1062 -21.73 -15.17 -21.59
C ALA A 1062 -21.32 -14.75 -23.01
N LEU A 1063 -20.19 -15.26 -23.51
CA LEU A 1063 -19.76 -15.08 -24.89
C LEU A 1063 -20.84 -15.56 -25.87
N ALA A 1064 -21.45 -16.71 -25.58
CA ALA A 1064 -22.46 -17.31 -26.43
C ALA A 1064 -23.74 -16.49 -26.52
N MET A 1065 -24.22 -16.00 -25.39
CA MET A 1065 -25.37 -15.12 -25.34
C MET A 1065 -25.12 -13.84 -26.15
N GLN A 1066 -23.92 -13.25 -26.06
CA GLN A 1066 -23.62 -12.01 -26.78
C GLN A 1066 -23.48 -12.19 -28.28
N ILE A 1067 -22.84 -13.27 -28.73
CA ILE A 1067 -22.78 -13.61 -30.16
C ILE A 1067 -24.20 -13.75 -30.75
N LYS A 1068 -25.09 -14.44 -30.03
CA LYS A 1068 -26.49 -14.62 -30.45
C LYS A 1068 -27.27 -13.30 -30.42
N ALA A 1069 -27.13 -12.49 -29.36
CA ALA A 1069 -27.84 -11.24 -29.18
C ALA A 1069 -27.48 -10.21 -30.27
N MET A 1070 -26.20 -10.11 -30.60
CA MET A 1070 -25.69 -9.18 -31.62
C MET A 1070 -25.77 -9.75 -33.04
N LYS A 1071 -26.32 -10.97 -33.21
CA LYS A 1071 -26.45 -11.69 -34.49
C LYS A 1071 -25.12 -11.75 -35.25
N LEU A 1072 -24.05 -12.06 -34.51
CA LEU A 1072 -22.71 -12.10 -35.09
C LEU A 1072 -22.53 -13.36 -35.96
N PRO A 1073 -21.64 -13.28 -36.97
CA PRO A 1073 -21.31 -14.37 -37.90
C PRO A 1073 -20.48 -15.49 -37.25
N PHE A 1074 -20.96 -16.06 -36.15
CA PHE A 1074 -20.30 -17.13 -35.40
C PHE A 1074 -21.35 -18.07 -34.79
N ARG A 1075 -21.16 -19.37 -34.95
CA ARG A 1075 -21.95 -20.46 -34.35
C ARG A 1075 -21.30 -20.99 -33.09
N ILE A 1076 -22.13 -21.54 -32.21
CA ILE A 1076 -21.68 -22.19 -30.97
C ILE A 1076 -22.19 -23.61 -30.92
N SER A 1077 -21.26 -24.56 -30.82
CA SER A 1077 -21.55 -25.99 -30.79
C SER A 1077 -20.73 -26.65 -29.67
N CYS A 1078 -21.37 -27.32 -28.71
CA CYS A 1078 -20.72 -28.11 -27.65
C CYS A 1078 -19.48 -27.46 -26.99
N GLY A 1079 -19.59 -26.20 -26.53
CA GLY A 1079 -18.45 -25.50 -25.91
C GLY A 1079 -17.43 -24.93 -26.90
N ARG A 1080 -17.76 -24.89 -28.20
CA ARG A 1080 -16.86 -24.43 -29.28
C ARG A 1080 -17.45 -23.26 -30.05
N LEU A 1081 -16.58 -22.32 -30.41
CA LEU A 1081 -16.86 -21.23 -31.32
C LEU A 1081 -16.56 -21.68 -32.76
N GLU A 1082 -17.45 -21.46 -33.72
CA GLU A 1082 -17.23 -21.84 -35.13
C GLU A 1082 -17.69 -20.72 -36.07
N SER A 1083 -16.85 -20.28 -37.01
CA SER A 1083 -17.32 -19.40 -38.11
C SER A 1083 -18.32 -20.15 -38.98
N THR A 1084 -19.42 -19.53 -39.42
CA THR A 1084 -20.32 -20.21 -40.37
C THR A 1084 -19.70 -20.28 -41.76
N ARG A 1085 -20.24 -21.18 -42.60
CA ARG A 1085 -19.82 -21.27 -44.01
C ARG A 1085 -20.17 -20.00 -44.78
N ALA A 1086 -21.29 -19.36 -44.45
CA ALA A 1086 -21.67 -18.07 -45.05
C ALA A 1086 -20.60 -17.00 -44.75
N ASP A 1087 -20.08 -16.96 -43.53
CA ASP A 1087 -19.10 -15.97 -43.10
C ASP A 1087 -17.74 -16.17 -43.76
N GLN A 1088 -17.32 -17.44 -43.93
CA GLN A 1088 -16.10 -17.77 -44.67
C GLN A 1088 -16.19 -17.28 -46.11
N ILE A 1089 -17.38 -17.35 -46.72
CA ILE A 1089 -17.64 -16.85 -48.07
C ILE A 1089 -17.63 -15.31 -48.08
N VAL A 1090 -18.26 -14.66 -47.10
CA VAL A 1090 -18.27 -13.19 -46.97
C VAL A 1090 -16.86 -12.63 -46.73
N GLN A 1091 -16.06 -13.27 -45.89
CA GLN A 1091 -14.65 -12.91 -45.68
C GLN A 1091 -13.84 -13.04 -46.98
N ALA A 1092 -13.99 -14.15 -47.72
CA ALA A 1092 -13.34 -14.33 -49.02
C ALA A 1092 -13.73 -13.23 -50.01
N ILE A 1093 -15.00 -12.80 -50.00
CA ILE A 1093 -15.48 -11.66 -50.79
C ILE A 1093 -14.82 -10.36 -50.33
N HIS A 1094 -14.69 -10.11 -49.02
CA HIS A 1094 -14.07 -8.88 -48.51
C HIS A 1094 -12.58 -8.74 -48.89
N LEU A 1095 -11.87 -9.86 -49.06
CA LEU A 1095 -10.47 -9.89 -49.49
C LEU A 1095 -10.27 -9.41 -50.94
N GLU A 1096 -11.29 -9.49 -51.79
CA GLU A 1096 -11.20 -9.06 -53.18
C GLU A 1096 -11.28 -7.54 -53.34
N SER A 1097 -10.56 -7.00 -54.32
CA SER A 1097 -10.34 -5.55 -54.46
C SER A 1097 -11.37 -4.81 -55.31
N THR A 1098 -12.11 -5.50 -56.18
CA THR A 1098 -13.06 -4.87 -57.12
C THR A 1098 -14.44 -5.53 -57.07
N LYS A 1099 -15.49 -4.77 -57.38
CA LYS A 1099 -16.88 -5.28 -57.45
C LYS A 1099 -17.00 -6.55 -58.28
N THR A 1100 -16.37 -6.59 -59.46
CA THR A 1100 -16.38 -7.77 -60.35
C THR A 1100 -15.70 -8.98 -59.71
N LYS A 1101 -14.53 -8.81 -59.07
CA LYS A 1101 -13.83 -9.92 -58.39
C LYS A 1101 -14.62 -10.42 -57.17
N LYS A 1102 -15.23 -9.51 -56.41
CA LYS A 1102 -16.13 -9.82 -55.31
C LYS A 1102 -17.34 -10.66 -55.77
N GLN A 1103 -17.95 -10.31 -56.90
CA GLN A 1103 -19.06 -11.07 -57.51
C GLN A 1103 -18.61 -12.44 -58.01
N GLN A 1104 -17.45 -12.52 -58.66
CA GLN A 1104 -16.88 -13.79 -59.13
C GLN A 1104 -16.55 -14.74 -57.99
N GLU A 1105 -15.96 -14.23 -56.90
CA GLU A 1105 -15.63 -15.04 -55.73
C GLU A 1105 -16.91 -15.53 -55.02
N LEU A 1106 -17.94 -14.69 -54.86
CA LEU A 1106 -19.24 -15.10 -54.35
C LEU A 1106 -19.83 -16.28 -55.14
N LEU A 1107 -19.87 -16.17 -56.48
CA LEU A 1107 -20.41 -17.22 -57.35
C LEU A 1107 -19.55 -18.50 -57.33
N LYS A 1108 -18.23 -18.35 -57.32
CA LYS A 1108 -17.29 -19.48 -57.22
C LYS A 1108 -17.50 -20.24 -55.91
N GLN A 1109 -17.66 -19.54 -54.80
CA GLN A 1109 -17.85 -20.15 -53.50
C GLN A 1109 -19.21 -20.83 -53.37
N ILE A 1110 -20.29 -20.19 -53.84
CA ILE A 1110 -21.64 -20.78 -53.83
C ILE A 1110 -21.72 -22.04 -54.71
N ASN A 1111 -21.03 -22.06 -55.86
CA ASN A 1111 -21.01 -23.24 -56.72
C ASN A 1111 -20.18 -24.40 -56.15
N LYS A 1112 -19.18 -24.10 -55.31
CA LYS A 1112 -18.31 -25.10 -54.69
C LYS A 1112 -18.84 -25.60 -53.34
N ALA A 1113 -19.57 -24.76 -52.61
CA ALA A 1113 -20.06 -25.06 -51.28
C ALA A 1113 -21.44 -25.74 -51.33
N ASN A 1114 -21.58 -26.88 -50.65
CA ASN A 1114 -22.87 -27.52 -50.44
C ASN A 1114 -23.58 -26.87 -49.23
N LEU A 1115 -24.05 -25.64 -49.43
CA LEU A 1115 -24.74 -24.85 -48.41
C LEU A 1115 -26.16 -25.38 -48.18
N THR A 1116 -26.64 -25.35 -46.93
CA THR A 1116 -28.07 -25.58 -46.62
C THR A 1116 -28.91 -24.36 -47.01
N ILE A 1117 -30.25 -24.52 -47.05
CA ILE A 1117 -31.13 -23.37 -47.33
C ILE A 1117 -30.95 -22.23 -46.32
N GLU A 1118 -30.77 -22.57 -45.04
CA GLU A 1118 -30.51 -21.60 -43.96
C GLU A 1118 -29.19 -20.85 -44.17
N GLU A 1119 -28.14 -21.55 -44.60
CA GLU A 1119 -26.85 -20.95 -44.93
C GLU A 1119 -26.93 -20.04 -46.16
N PHE A 1120 -27.80 -20.36 -47.12
CA PHE A 1120 -28.08 -19.49 -48.26
C PHE A 1120 -28.82 -18.21 -47.85
N ILE A 1121 -29.77 -18.29 -46.91
CA ILE A 1121 -30.51 -17.14 -46.41
C ILE A 1121 -29.59 -16.21 -45.63
N ASP A 1122 -28.77 -16.78 -44.74
CA ASP A 1122 -27.78 -16.04 -43.95
C ASP A 1122 -26.75 -15.36 -44.87
N LEU A 1123 -26.19 -16.10 -45.82
CA LEU A 1123 -25.28 -15.54 -46.83
C LEU A 1123 -25.94 -14.41 -47.63
N TYR A 1124 -27.22 -14.52 -47.98
CA TYR A 1124 -27.93 -13.49 -48.72
C TYR A 1124 -28.10 -12.20 -47.91
N GLU A 1125 -28.53 -12.32 -46.65
CA GLU A 1125 -28.70 -11.17 -45.75
C GLU A 1125 -27.37 -10.44 -45.50
N GLN A 1126 -26.28 -11.19 -45.32
CA GLN A 1126 -24.95 -10.62 -45.15
C GLN A 1126 -24.40 -9.98 -46.44
N VAL A 1127 -24.57 -10.63 -47.59
CA VAL A 1127 -24.10 -10.09 -48.88
C VAL A 1127 -24.85 -8.80 -49.25
N ARG A 1128 -26.12 -8.67 -48.84
CA ARG A 1128 -26.92 -7.44 -49.06
C ARG A 1128 -26.35 -6.22 -48.33
N THR A 1129 -25.58 -6.39 -47.25
CA THR A 1129 -24.97 -5.27 -46.51
C THR A 1129 -23.58 -4.88 -47.04
N VAL A 1130 -23.01 -5.64 -47.97
CA VAL A 1130 -21.70 -5.33 -48.57
C VAL A 1130 -21.83 -4.16 -49.56
N GLU A 1131 -21.50 -2.94 -49.12
CA GLU A 1131 -21.66 -1.71 -49.91
C GLU A 1131 -20.95 -1.78 -51.27
N ALA A 1132 -19.76 -2.37 -51.36
CA ALA A 1132 -19.02 -2.50 -52.62
C ALA A 1132 -19.75 -3.35 -53.69
N LEU A 1133 -20.56 -4.33 -53.26
CA LEU A 1133 -21.41 -5.12 -54.17
C LEU A 1133 -22.67 -4.34 -54.59
N ASN A 1134 -23.08 -3.38 -53.77
CA ASN A 1134 -24.30 -2.60 -53.92
C ASN A 1134 -24.08 -1.14 -54.39
N SER A 1135 -22.84 -0.66 -54.51
CA SER A 1135 -22.48 0.72 -54.88
C SER A 1135 -22.62 1.01 -56.38
N HIS A 1136 -22.99 2.27 -56.68
CA HIS A 1136 -23.27 2.81 -58.02
C HIS A 1136 -22.18 3.77 -58.48
N ARG A 1137 -21.83 3.81 -59.78
CA ARG A 1137 -20.78 4.72 -60.31
C ARG A 1137 -21.27 5.94 -61.10
N ASN A 1138 -22.54 6.05 -61.52
CA ASN A 1138 -23.06 7.32 -62.03
C ASN A 1138 -24.60 7.44 -61.93
N PRO A 1139 -25.12 8.10 -60.87
CA PRO A 1139 -26.56 8.23 -60.61
C PRO A 1139 -27.35 8.99 -61.68
N ASN A 1140 -26.72 9.86 -62.46
CA ASN A 1140 -27.42 10.77 -63.38
C ASN A 1140 -27.68 10.15 -64.77
N PHE A 1141 -26.86 9.20 -65.21
CA PHE A 1141 -27.04 8.53 -66.51
C PHE A 1141 -28.06 7.37 -66.43
N ASP A 1142 -28.09 6.65 -65.31
CA ASP A 1142 -29.01 5.52 -65.09
C ASP A 1142 -30.46 5.96 -64.86
N ARG A 1143 -30.65 7.17 -64.30
CA ARG A 1143 -31.96 7.82 -64.12
C ARG A 1143 -32.60 8.23 -65.45
N PHE A 1144 -31.78 8.52 -66.48
CA PHE A 1144 -32.23 8.91 -67.81
C PHE A 1144 -32.78 7.74 -68.63
N PHE A 1145 -32.29 6.51 -68.40
CA PHE A 1145 -32.73 5.29 -69.10
C PHE A 1145 -33.69 4.40 -68.29
N GLY A 1146 -34.11 4.82 -67.08
CA GLY A 1146 -35.08 4.08 -66.26
C GLY A 1146 -34.58 2.72 -65.74
N ILE A 1147 -33.27 2.47 -65.77
CA ILE A 1147 -32.68 1.20 -65.34
C ILE A 1147 -32.38 1.28 -63.84
N LYS A 1148 -33.09 0.48 -63.05
CA LYS A 1148 -32.75 0.20 -61.64
C LYS A 1148 -32.11 -1.19 -61.57
N ASN A 1149 -30.83 -1.20 -61.14
CA ASN A 1149 -29.83 -2.28 -61.10
C ASN A 1149 -29.01 -2.47 -62.39
N THR A 1150 -27.68 -2.45 -62.25
CA THR A 1150 -26.74 -2.82 -63.31
C THR A 1150 -26.90 -4.31 -63.64
N SER A 1151 -26.90 -4.69 -64.92
CA SER A 1151 -27.03 -6.06 -65.42
C SER A 1151 -26.19 -7.10 -64.65
N THR A 1152 -24.97 -6.75 -64.24
CA THR A 1152 -24.04 -7.70 -63.59
C THR A 1152 -24.47 -8.19 -62.20
N TRP A 1153 -25.12 -7.35 -61.38
CA TRP A 1153 -25.63 -7.78 -60.05
C TRP A 1153 -26.92 -8.57 -60.19
N ILE A 1154 -27.75 -8.19 -61.16
CA ILE A 1154 -28.95 -8.93 -61.55
C ILE A 1154 -28.57 -10.38 -61.88
N ASP A 1155 -27.59 -10.57 -62.75
CA ASP A 1155 -27.16 -11.89 -63.21
C ASP A 1155 -26.54 -12.70 -62.05
N THR A 1156 -25.78 -12.03 -61.18
CA THR A 1156 -25.19 -12.65 -59.98
C THR A 1156 -26.27 -13.11 -59.00
N LEU A 1157 -27.29 -12.29 -58.75
CA LEU A 1157 -28.38 -12.61 -57.83
C LEU A 1157 -29.32 -13.68 -58.39
N GLU A 1158 -29.53 -13.70 -59.71
CA GLU A 1158 -30.29 -14.77 -60.37
C GLU A 1158 -29.60 -16.12 -60.21
N LEU A 1159 -28.28 -16.19 -60.42
CA LEU A 1159 -27.49 -17.40 -60.18
C LEU A 1159 -27.51 -17.83 -58.71
N PHE A 1160 -27.38 -16.89 -57.77
CA PHE A 1160 -27.50 -17.14 -56.34
C PHE A 1160 -28.87 -17.76 -55.99
N ARG A 1161 -29.96 -17.13 -56.43
CA ARG A 1161 -31.34 -17.57 -56.18
C ARG A 1161 -31.62 -18.93 -56.82
N ASN A 1162 -31.10 -19.18 -58.02
CA ASN A 1162 -31.24 -20.47 -58.69
C ASN A 1162 -30.58 -21.59 -57.88
N LYS A 1163 -29.37 -21.37 -57.37
CA LYS A 1163 -28.66 -22.33 -56.52
C LYS A 1163 -29.37 -22.58 -55.19
N ALA A 1164 -29.81 -21.52 -54.52
CA ALA A 1164 -30.59 -21.64 -53.29
C ALA A 1164 -31.92 -22.39 -53.51
N ARG A 1165 -32.59 -22.16 -54.64
CA ARG A 1165 -33.83 -22.85 -55.00
C ARG A 1165 -33.61 -24.32 -55.34
N GLU A 1166 -32.56 -24.64 -56.10
CA GLU A 1166 -32.14 -26.03 -56.34
C GLU A 1166 -31.94 -26.77 -55.01
N ARG A 1167 -31.25 -26.13 -54.06
CA ARG A 1167 -31.06 -26.66 -52.72
C ARG A 1167 -32.36 -26.83 -51.94
N LEU A 1168 -33.24 -25.83 -51.94
CA LEU A 1168 -34.57 -25.89 -51.31
C LEU A 1168 -35.37 -27.08 -51.85
N PHE A 1169 -35.42 -27.27 -53.17
CA PHE A 1169 -36.16 -28.39 -53.77
C PHE A 1169 -35.55 -29.75 -53.42
N MET A 1170 -34.22 -29.84 -53.35
CA MET A 1170 -33.56 -31.06 -52.85
C MET A 1170 -33.93 -31.37 -51.39
N GLU A 1171 -33.90 -30.37 -50.51
CA GLU A 1171 -34.25 -30.55 -49.10
C GLU A 1171 -35.73 -30.94 -48.94
N VAL A 1172 -36.63 -30.35 -49.72
CA VAL A 1172 -38.05 -30.72 -49.77
C VAL A 1172 -38.28 -32.12 -50.34
N ASP A 1173 -37.49 -32.54 -51.33
CA ASP A 1173 -37.61 -33.90 -51.89
C ASP A 1173 -37.14 -34.97 -50.88
N LEU A 1174 -36.19 -34.64 -50.00
CA LEU A 1174 -35.66 -35.50 -48.94
C LEU A 1174 -36.55 -35.59 -47.69
N GLU A 1175 -37.44 -34.62 -47.45
CA GLU A 1175 -38.40 -34.66 -46.34
C GLU A 1175 -39.38 -35.83 -46.55
N PRO A 1176 -39.61 -36.73 -45.58
CA PRO A 1176 -40.59 -37.80 -45.74
C PRO A 1176 -42.04 -37.33 -45.57
N ASP A 1177 -42.32 -36.35 -44.71
CA ASP A 1177 -43.70 -35.91 -44.44
C ASP A 1177 -44.22 -34.92 -45.50
N PHE A 1178 -45.35 -35.26 -46.10
CA PHE A 1178 -46.00 -34.42 -47.10
C PHE A 1178 -46.44 -33.07 -46.56
N SER A 1179 -46.96 -33.03 -45.32
CA SER A 1179 -47.38 -31.78 -44.69
C SER A 1179 -46.17 -30.87 -44.45
N ALA A 1180 -45.06 -31.44 -43.96
CA ALA A 1180 -43.79 -30.75 -43.82
C ALA A 1180 -43.24 -30.23 -45.16
N LYS A 1181 -43.32 -31.01 -46.26
CA LYS A 1181 -42.90 -30.53 -47.60
C LYS A 1181 -43.60 -29.25 -48.02
N ILE A 1182 -44.93 -29.22 -47.88
CA ILE A 1182 -45.74 -28.06 -48.24
C ILE A 1182 -45.42 -26.90 -47.31
N SER A 1183 -45.27 -27.17 -46.01
CA SER A 1183 -44.90 -26.15 -45.02
C SER A 1183 -43.54 -25.51 -45.32
N MET A 1184 -42.52 -26.31 -45.64
CA MET A 1184 -41.18 -25.82 -46.02
C MET A 1184 -41.23 -24.92 -47.26
N LEU A 1185 -42.02 -25.28 -48.28
CA LEU A 1185 -42.17 -24.48 -49.50
C LEU A 1185 -42.97 -23.19 -49.25
N GLU A 1186 -44.03 -23.23 -48.44
CA GLU A 1186 -44.81 -22.04 -48.08
C GLU A 1186 -43.99 -21.07 -47.21
N GLN A 1187 -43.24 -21.57 -46.24
CA GLN A 1187 -42.29 -20.76 -45.46
C GLN A 1187 -41.22 -20.15 -46.36
N ALA A 1188 -40.71 -20.91 -47.35
CA ALA A 1188 -39.72 -20.38 -48.28
C ALA A 1188 -40.23 -19.22 -49.13
N LYS A 1189 -41.54 -19.12 -49.38
CA LYS A 1189 -42.16 -17.99 -50.10
C LYS A 1189 -42.11 -16.69 -49.31
N GLU A 1190 -41.96 -16.76 -47.99
CA GLU A 1190 -41.87 -15.56 -47.13
C GLU A 1190 -40.43 -15.05 -47.01
N LEU A 1191 -39.43 -15.87 -47.34
CA LEU A 1191 -38.02 -15.52 -47.22
C LEU A 1191 -37.61 -14.47 -48.27
N LYS A 1192 -36.97 -13.38 -47.81
CA LYS A 1192 -36.50 -12.27 -48.67
C LYS A 1192 -35.65 -12.72 -49.85
N LEU A 1193 -34.82 -13.76 -49.66
CA LEU A 1193 -34.02 -14.36 -50.73
C LEU A 1193 -34.88 -14.74 -51.95
N PHE A 1194 -36.09 -15.25 -51.74
CA PHE A 1194 -37.01 -15.67 -52.80
C PHE A 1194 -38.10 -14.63 -53.12
N SER A 1195 -38.57 -13.87 -52.13
CA SER A 1195 -39.74 -12.99 -52.24
C SER A 1195 -39.46 -11.54 -52.63
N GLU A 1196 -38.22 -11.06 -52.45
CA GLU A 1196 -37.89 -9.65 -52.69
C GLU A 1196 -37.95 -9.29 -54.20
N HIS A 1197 -38.95 -8.47 -54.56
CA HIS A 1197 -39.27 -8.04 -55.93
C HIS A 1197 -38.37 -6.89 -56.44
N ARG A 1198 -38.29 -6.77 -57.78
CA ARG A 1198 -37.91 -5.51 -58.43
C ARG A 1198 -39.08 -4.53 -58.36
N ASN A 1199 -38.82 -3.28 -57.98
CA ASN A 1199 -39.78 -2.21 -58.18
C ASN A 1199 -39.73 -1.78 -59.67
N ASN A 1200 -40.65 -2.27 -60.49
CA ASN A 1200 -40.77 -1.87 -61.90
C ASN A 1200 -41.58 -0.56 -62.01
N PHE A 1201 -41.20 0.31 -62.96
CA PHE A 1201 -41.74 1.66 -63.19
C PHE A 1201 -43.26 1.73 -63.50
N TRP A 1202 -43.96 0.58 -63.60
CA TRP A 1202 -45.39 0.46 -63.92
C TRP A 1202 -46.23 -0.29 -62.87
N GLY A 1203 -45.80 -0.31 -61.60
CA GLY A 1203 -46.69 -0.57 -60.44
C GLY A 1203 -47.43 -1.92 -60.38
N THR A 1204 -47.05 -2.93 -61.18
CA THR A 1204 -47.66 -4.26 -61.13
C THR A 1204 -46.73 -5.24 -60.41
N TRP A 1205 -47.21 -5.78 -59.29
CA TRP A 1205 -46.55 -6.83 -58.51
C TRP A 1205 -46.62 -8.15 -59.30
N ARG A 1206 -45.51 -8.56 -59.94
CA ARG A 1206 -45.37 -9.92 -60.48
C ARG A 1206 -44.52 -10.77 -59.53
N GLU A 1207 -45.04 -11.92 -59.12
CA GLU A 1207 -44.31 -13.00 -58.41
C GLU A 1207 -42.92 -13.21 -59.01
N THR A 1208 -41.88 -13.31 -58.18
CA THR A 1208 -40.51 -13.59 -58.67
C THR A 1208 -40.50 -14.94 -59.38
N THR A 1209 -39.61 -15.14 -60.36
CA THR A 1209 -39.47 -16.45 -61.05
C THR A 1209 -39.24 -17.59 -60.04
N SER A 1210 -38.56 -17.31 -58.93
CA SER A 1210 -38.37 -18.27 -57.84
C SER A 1210 -39.69 -18.60 -57.11
N LEU A 1211 -40.53 -17.61 -56.79
CA LEU A 1211 -41.86 -17.84 -56.23
C LEU A 1211 -42.75 -18.66 -57.18
N GLN A 1212 -42.80 -18.30 -58.47
CA GLN A 1212 -43.56 -19.05 -59.47
C GLN A 1212 -43.14 -20.51 -59.57
N LEU A 1213 -41.84 -20.79 -59.44
CA LEU A 1213 -41.31 -22.15 -59.45
C LEU A 1213 -41.61 -22.89 -58.14
N ILE A 1214 -41.56 -22.21 -56.99
CA ILE A 1214 -41.99 -22.76 -55.70
C ILE A 1214 -43.49 -23.10 -55.75
N ASP A 1215 -44.34 -22.20 -56.23
CA ASP A 1215 -45.79 -22.43 -56.38
C ASP A 1215 -46.09 -23.56 -57.36
N LYS A 1216 -45.34 -23.66 -58.47
CA LYS A 1216 -45.42 -24.83 -59.37
C LYS A 1216 -45.02 -26.13 -58.66
N LYS A 1217 -44.01 -26.13 -57.81
CA LYS A 1217 -43.61 -27.32 -57.03
C LYS A 1217 -44.68 -27.67 -55.98
N ILE A 1218 -45.26 -26.69 -55.29
CA ILE A 1218 -46.40 -26.85 -54.37
C ILE A 1218 -47.60 -27.45 -55.11
N ALA A 1219 -47.99 -26.89 -56.26
CA ALA A 1219 -49.09 -27.39 -57.09
C ALA A 1219 -48.82 -28.81 -57.59
N THR A 1220 -47.57 -29.11 -57.98
CA THR A 1220 -47.14 -30.45 -58.40
C THR A 1220 -47.30 -31.45 -57.25
N LEU A 1221 -46.84 -31.10 -56.04
CA LEU A 1221 -46.97 -31.93 -54.84
C LEU A 1221 -48.44 -32.14 -54.45
N LYS A 1222 -49.26 -31.09 -54.46
CA LYS A 1222 -50.71 -31.16 -54.18
C LYS A 1222 -51.45 -32.04 -55.20
N ASN A 1223 -51.12 -31.95 -56.50
CA ASN A 1223 -51.70 -32.81 -57.53
C ASN A 1223 -51.21 -34.27 -57.44
N HIS A 1224 -49.99 -34.50 -56.97
CA HIS A 1224 -49.50 -35.86 -56.71
C HIS A 1224 -50.22 -36.51 -55.53
N ALA A 1225 -50.51 -35.75 -54.46
CA ALA A 1225 -51.26 -36.24 -53.29
C ALA A 1225 -52.76 -36.46 -53.54
N LEU A 1226 -53.34 -35.83 -54.58
CA LEU A 1226 -54.71 -36.09 -55.02
C LEU A 1226 -54.84 -37.33 -55.92
N ASN A 1227 -53.72 -37.85 -56.42
CA ASN A 1227 -53.63 -39.03 -57.30
C ASN A 1227 -53.04 -40.27 -56.61
N ILE A 1228 -52.81 -40.20 -55.29
CA ILE A 1228 -52.47 -41.29 -54.38
C ILE A 1228 -53.65 -41.45 -53.43
#